data_AF-A0A117IFH6-F1
#
_entry.id   AF-A0A117IFH6-F1
#
_cell.length_a   1.000
_cell.length_b   1.000
_cell.length_c   1.000
_cell.angle_alpha   90.00
_cell.angle_beta   90.00
_cell.angle_gamma   90.00
#
_symmetry.space_group_name_H-M   'P 1'
#
loop_
_entity.id
_entity.type
_entity.pdbx_description
1 polymer ?
#
loop_
_entity_poly.entity_id
_entity_poly.type
_entity_poly.pdbx_seq_one_letter_code
_entity_poly.pdbx_strand_id
1 'polypeptide(L)'
;MSHIVSALRAHGDRIAVFTETRQISYSTLADLVSQSAMTLGTERRLVLLEARNDLPTLVHYLGALAGGHVSLPVPADGDHDTILRTYSPDTVIDAAGIHHRRTHSTHRLHDDLALLMSTSGSTGSPKLVRLSYTNLASNAAAIAEYLAISETDRAATTLPLSYCYGLSVVNSHLLRGAGLILTDRSVVDDEFWDLFTRYRATTFAGVPHTFELLDRIGFDTMDLPHLRYLTQAGGRMAPDRVRRFAALGQRRGWQLFVMYGATEATARMAYLPPELALAHPEAVGRPIPGGSLSIRSGDGWPEGTGELVYRGANVMLGYAQRPEDLALGATISELRTGDIARRTSDGLYEVIGRSGRFVKLFGLRIDLDRVQTTLAQSGVTGLCTDDGETLAVAAVDTGATTAGEVQQLTATLAGVPAGAVRAALVPELPRLISGKPDYAAVRTLAAAPRVTDVADLKGLFAEVLHVPAASIDSDASFVDLGGNSLSYVAISVRLERTLGRLPKDWHRMTLRDLEHHCAPRRRRWATVETSVALRAAAIVLIVGSHAELFALWGGAHILLGVAGYNFGRFCLTPVPRSTRLRHLRNTIAWIAVPSIVWVVVALVLTDDYHASNLLLANKFLGPHDSMTAGRLWFVEVLFWILVALTAVCALPGADRLERRRPFAFAAVFLALGLGLRYDLPGFGLGRAAWFTMLAFWFFAAGWAAAKATSTWQRVVVTVVLIVGLHGYFNNTSRETLVLAGLALLIWLPAVRCPAPVASGCGLLAEASLYTYLTHYQVYPLFGDHRVPGVLAALIVGVALTYLINVTRRQFARRRVGSRIATKVGPYVSARQGNSVRQAVGDQPLLHQGGGHRTVGAQQA
;
A
#
# COMPACT_ATOMS: atom_id res chain seq x y z
N MET A 1 29.61 -49.79 4.09
CA MET A 1 28.65 -49.10 3.19
C MET A 1 27.53 -48.52 4.03
N SER A 2 27.05 -47.33 3.70
CA SER A 2 25.92 -46.70 4.39
C SER A 2 24.66 -47.57 4.31
N HIS A 3 23.84 -47.58 5.37
CA HIS A 3 22.55 -48.29 5.41
C HIS A 3 21.63 -47.88 4.25
N ILE A 4 21.68 -46.61 3.83
CA ILE A 4 20.90 -46.07 2.70
C ILE A 4 21.31 -46.72 1.38
N VAL A 5 22.62 -46.81 1.10
CA VAL A 5 23.13 -47.42 -0.15
C VAL A 5 22.76 -48.90 -0.21
N SER A 6 22.86 -49.61 0.91
CA SER A 6 22.46 -51.01 1.02
C SER A 6 20.96 -51.18 0.77
N ALA A 7 20.13 -50.34 1.39
CA ALA A 7 18.67 -50.36 1.22
C ALA A 7 18.25 -50.09 -0.23
N LEU A 8 18.85 -49.09 -0.90
CA LEU A 8 18.59 -48.84 -2.32
C LEU A 8 19.00 -50.05 -3.17
N ARG A 9 20.20 -50.59 -2.95
CA ARG A 9 20.73 -51.73 -3.71
C ARG A 9 19.87 -52.99 -3.55
N ALA A 10 19.20 -53.17 -2.41
CA ALA A 10 18.32 -54.31 -2.14
C ALA A 10 17.14 -54.42 -3.12
N HIS A 11 16.76 -53.33 -3.79
CA HIS A 11 15.71 -53.35 -4.82
C HIS A 11 16.21 -53.73 -6.22
N GLY A 12 17.53 -53.97 -6.38
CA GLY A 12 18.13 -54.52 -7.60
C GLY A 12 17.95 -53.63 -8.83
N ASP A 13 17.57 -54.25 -9.96
CA ASP A 13 17.46 -53.56 -11.25
C ASP A 13 16.09 -52.94 -11.53
N ARG A 14 15.21 -52.89 -10.52
CA ARG A 14 13.94 -52.16 -10.62
C ARG A 14 14.22 -50.69 -10.92
N ILE A 15 13.35 -50.02 -11.68
CA ILE A 15 13.51 -48.60 -12.01
C ILE A 15 13.11 -47.75 -10.81
N ALA A 16 14.07 -46.97 -10.29
CA ALA A 16 13.89 -46.03 -9.20
C ALA A 16 13.45 -44.66 -9.70
N VAL A 17 14.01 -44.21 -10.84
CA VAL A 17 13.81 -42.84 -11.33
C VAL A 17 13.50 -42.86 -12.83
N PHE A 18 12.47 -42.12 -13.20
CA PHE A 18 12.12 -41.77 -14.57
C PHE A 18 12.33 -40.26 -14.73
N THR A 19 13.04 -39.86 -15.78
CA THR A 19 13.11 -38.46 -16.22
C THR A 19 12.56 -38.37 -17.64
N GLU A 20 12.53 -37.17 -18.22
CA GLU A 20 12.12 -36.99 -19.61
C GLU A 20 12.95 -37.83 -20.60
N THR A 21 14.23 -38.06 -20.29
CA THR A 21 15.20 -38.69 -21.22
C THR A 21 15.84 -39.97 -20.69
N ARG A 22 15.72 -40.31 -19.40
CA ARG A 22 16.45 -41.42 -18.78
C ARG A 22 15.56 -42.23 -17.83
N GLN A 23 15.93 -43.50 -17.66
CA GLN A 23 15.43 -44.37 -16.61
C GLN A 23 16.61 -44.92 -15.83
N ILE A 24 16.57 -44.84 -14.50
CA ILE A 24 17.67 -45.23 -13.62
C ILE A 24 17.19 -46.34 -12.70
N SER A 25 17.90 -47.46 -12.68
CA SER A 25 17.63 -48.55 -11.75
C SER A 25 18.02 -48.20 -10.32
N TYR A 26 17.49 -48.94 -9.35
CA TYR A 26 17.90 -48.85 -7.95
C TYR A 26 19.39 -49.17 -7.74
N SER A 27 19.92 -50.16 -8.46
CA SER A 27 21.35 -50.50 -8.46
C SER A 27 22.22 -49.32 -8.93
N THR A 28 21.87 -48.70 -10.06
CA THR A 28 22.59 -47.52 -10.57
C THR A 28 22.41 -46.30 -9.65
N LEU A 29 21.20 -46.07 -9.11
CA LEU A 29 20.97 -45.00 -8.14
C LEU A 29 21.84 -45.19 -6.89
N ALA A 30 21.96 -46.42 -6.39
CA ALA A 30 22.81 -46.73 -5.24
C ALA A 30 24.30 -46.44 -5.52
N ASP A 31 24.78 -46.72 -6.73
CA ASP A 31 26.15 -46.38 -7.15
C ASP A 31 26.37 -44.87 -7.22
N LEU A 32 25.44 -44.12 -7.82
CA LEU A 32 25.48 -42.66 -7.89
C LEU A 32 25.46 -42.02 -6.50
N VAL A 33 24.62 -42.53 -5.60
CA VAL A 33 24.53 -42.09 -4.19
C VAL A 33 25.82 -42.39 -3.44
N SER A 34 26.40 -43.58 -3.63
CA SER A 34 27.68 -43.95 -3.03
C SER A 34 28.81 -43.03 -3.51
N GLN A 35 28.85 -42.73 -4.81
CA GLN A 35 29.82 -41.81 -5.39
C GLN A 35 29.64 -40.40 -4.82
N SER A 36 28.41 -39.88 -4.76
CA SER A 36 28.15 -38.56 -4.19
C SER A 36 28.55 -38.47 -2.71
N ALA A 37 28.30 -39.52 -1.92
CA ALA A 37 28.74 -39.56 -0.53
C ALA A 37 30.27 -39.52 -0.42
N MET A 38 31.00 -40.22 -1.29
CA MET A 38 32.46 -40.15 -1.35
C MET A 38 32.98 -38.77 -1.73
N THR A 39 32.33 -38.09 -2.70
CA THR A 39 32.71 -36.75 -3.13
C THR A 39 32.50 -35.70 -2.04
N LEU A 40 31.47 -35.84 -1.20
CA LEU A 40 31.22 -34.94 -0.06
C LEU A 40 32.25 -35.10 1.08
N GLY A 41 32.99 -36.21 1.08
CA GLY A 41 34.05 -36.52 2.03
C GLY A 41 33.57 -37.34 3.23
N THR A 42 34.51 -37.77 4.07
CA THR A 42 34.22 -38.59 5.26
C THR A 42 33.95 -37.76 6.53
N GLU A 43 34.37 -36.50 6.52
CA GLU A 43 34.12 -35.55 7.61
C GLU A 43 32.67 -35.05 7.55
N ARG A 44 31.96 -35.13 8.68
CA ARG A 44 30.58 -34.64 8.78
C ARG A 44 30.52 -33.14 8.52
N ARG A 45 29.59 -32.71 7.65
CA ARG A 45 29.51 -31.34 7.13
C ARG A 45 28.07 -30.84 7.14
N LEU A 46 27.91 -29.52 7.20
CA LEU A 46 26.66 -28.86 6.84
C LEU A 46 26.65 -28.58 5.33
N VAL A 47 25.70 -29.21 4.62
CA VAL A 47 25.59 -29.18 3.16
C VAL A 47 24.33 -28.43 2.76
N LEU A 48 24.47 -27.24 2.18
CA LEU A 48 23.35 -26.54 1.53
C LEU A 48 23.18 -27.10 0.12
N LEU A 49 21.96 -27.46 -0.24
CA LEU A 49 21.61 -28.05 -1.53
C LEU A 49 20.53 -27.21 -2.21
N GLU A 50 20.86 -26.56 -3.32
CA GLU A 50 19.87 -25.95 -4.20
C GLU A 50 19.07 -27.04 -4.91
N ALA A 51 17.82 -27.20 -4.49
CA ALA A 51 17.02 -28.36 -4.82
C ALA A 51 16.03 -28.07 -5.96
N ARG A 52 16.07 -28.91 -6.98
CA ARG A 52 15.10 -29.05 -8.08
C ARG A 52 14.50 -30.45 -8.09
N ASN A 53 13.46 -30.71 -8.88
CA ASN A 53 12.95 -32.09 -9.06
C ASN A 53 13.74 -32.81 -10.15
N ASP A 54 15.03 -33.01 -9.92
CA ASP A 54 15.93 -33.66 -10.88
C ASP A 54 16.81 -34.74 -10.24
N LEU A 55 17.43 -35.55 -11.09
CA LEU A 55 18.27 -36.66 -10.66
C LEU A 55 19.51 -36.20 -9.87
N PRO A 56 20.27 -35.17 -10.29
CA PRO A 56 21.42 -34.68 -9.51
C PRO A 56 21.03 -34.25 -8.09
N THR A 57 19.95 -33.49 -7.91
CA THR A 57 19.46 -33.09 -6.59
C THR A 57 19.15 -34.30 -5.72
N LEU A 58 18.41 -35.28 -6.27
CA LEU A 58 18.08 -36.50 -5.55
C LEU A 58 19.33 -37.28 -5.11
N VAL A 59 20.29 -37.43 -6.01
CA VAL A 59 21.57 -38.12 -5.74
C VAL A 59 22.36 -37.41 -4.64
N HIS A 60 22.45 -36.08 -4.68
CA HIS A 60 23.18 -35.30 -3.67
C HIS A 60 22.48 -35.29 -2.32
N TYR A 61 21.16 -35.23 -2.29
CA TYR A 61 20.38 -35.36 -1.05
C TYR A 61 20.62 -36.73 -0.38
N LEU A 62 20.46 -37.82 -1.13
CA LEU A 62 20.68 -39.17 -0.62
C LEU A 62 22.16 -39.40 -0.28
N GLY A 63 23.09 -38.84 -1.06
CA GLY A 63 24.52 -38.90 -0.82
C GLY A 63 24.93 -38.21 0.47
N ALA A 64 24.36 -37.03 0.76
CA ALA A 64 24.56 -36.31 2.01
C ALA A 64 24.11 -37.15 3.21
N LEU A 65 22.91 -37.74 3.15
CA LEU A 65 22.42 -38.63 4.20
C LEU A 65 23.26 -39.91 4.32
N ALA A 66 23.68 -40.48 3.20
CA ALA A 66 24.46 -41.71 3.19
C ALA A 66 25.86 -41.50 3.78
N GLY A 67 26.48 -40.34 3.55
CA GLY A 67 27.74 -39.91 4.17
C GLY A 67 27.62 -39.40 5.60
N GLY A 68 26.41 -39.33 6.16
CA GLY A 68 26.17 -38.83 7.52
C GLY A 68 26.23 -37.31 7.67
N HIS A 69 26.25 -36.56 6.56
CA HIS A 69 26.21 -35.10 6.55
C HIS A 69 24.82 -34.56 6.90
N VAL A 70 24.75 -33.29 7.30
CA VAL A 70 23.49 -32.58 7.52
C VAL A 70 23.09 -31.88 6.23
N SER A 71 22.00 -32.31 5.62
CA SER A 71 21.47 -31.69 4.41
C SER A 71 20.57 -30.49 4.76
N LEU A 72 20.68 -29.41 4.00
CA LEU A 72 19.84 -28.22 4.06
C LEU A 72 19.36 -27.89 2.63
N PRO A 73 18.28 -28.54 2.15
CA PRO A 73 17.74 -28.26 0.83
C PRO A 73 17.01 -26.91 0.82
N VAL A 74 17.33 -26.08 -0.16
CA VAL A 74 16.73 -24.76 -0.41
C VAL A 74 16.23 -24.69 -1.86
N PRO A 75 15.26 -23.83 -2.21
CA PRO A 75 14.86 -23.65 -3.61
C PRO A 75 16.03 -23.13 -4.45
N ALA A 76 16.28 -23.74 -5.61
CA ALA A 76 17.42 -23.38 -6.47
C ALA A 76 17.34 -21.93 -7.04
N ASP A 77 16.13 -21.42 -7.29
CA ASP A 77 15.93 -20.06 -7.84
C ASP A 77 15.61 -19.02 -6.74
N GLY A 78 15.92 -19.32 -5.48
CA GLY A 78 15.56 -18.49 -4.32
C GLY A 78 16.74 -17.71 -3.71
N ASP A 79 16.46 -16.52 -3.18
CA ASP A 79 17.41 -15.80 -2.33
C ASP A 79 17.59 -16.51 -0.98
N HIS A 80 18.81 -17.02 -0.75
CA HIS A 80 19.19 -17.75 0.45
C HIS A 80 20.38 -17.09 1.18
N ASP A 81 20.64 -15.80 0.92
CA ASP A 81 21.70 -15.00 1.53
C ASP A 81 21.68 -15.03 3.06
N THR A 82 20.50 -14.91 3.65
CA THR A 82 20.34 -14.92 5.11
C THR A 82 20.73 -16.27 5.68
N ILE A 83 20.35 -17.38 5.03
CA ILE A 83 20.75 -18.74 5.46
C ILE A 83 22.26 -18.92 5.30
N LEU A 84 22.85 -18.47 4.18
CA LEU A 84 24.28 -18.52 3.94
C LEU A 84 25.09 -17.73 4.96
N ARG A 85 24.62 -16.55 5.35
CA ARG A 85 25.28 -15.71 6.37
C ARG A 85 25.11 -16.27 7.77
N THR A 86 23.91 -16.72 8.13
CA THR A 86 23.63 -17.21 9.48
C THR A 86 24.32 -18.54 9.75
N TYR A 87 24.13 -19.53 8.87
CA TYR A 87 24.64 -20.89 9.10
C TYR A 87 25.97 -21.17 8.46
N SER A 88 26.40 -20.36 7.48
CA SER A 88 27.67 -20.52 6.79
C SER A 88 28.02 -21.99 6.48
N PRO A 89 27.24 -22.67 5.62
CA PRO A 89 27.44 -24.09 5.30
C PRO A 89 28.86 -24.38 4.82
N ASP A 90 29.36 -25.58 5.12
CA ASP A 90 30.71 -26.02 4.74
C ASP A 90 30.78 -26.35 3.25
N THR A 91 29.67 -26.79 2.68
CA THR A 91 29.55 -27.16 1.28
C THR A 91 28.23 -26.61 0.73
N VAL A 92 28.30 -26.04 -0.47
CA VAL A 92 27.14 -25.57 -1.24
C VAL A 92 27.09 -26.40 -2.51
N ILE A 93 25.93 -26.97 -2.81
CA ILE A 93 25.68 -27.71 -4.04
C ILE A 93 24.66 -26.92 -4.84
N ASP A 94 25.06 -26.46 -6.01
CA ASP A 94 24.24 -25.70 -6.96
C ASP A 94 24.26 -26.35 -8.36
N ALA A 95 23.67 -25.68 -9.35
CA ALA A 95 23.64 -26.17 -10.73
C ALA A 95 25.03 -26.36 -11.36
N ALA A 96 26.07 -25.70 -10.85
CA ALA A 96 27.46 -25.84 -11.31
C ALA A 96 28.21 -27.01 -10.61
N GLY A 97 27.64 -27.57 -9.54
CA GLY A 97 28.16 -28.77 -8.87
C GLY A 97 28.41 -28.55 -7.37
N ILE A 98 29.39 -29.30 -6.83
CA ILE A 98 29.73 -29.31 -5.41
C ILE A 98 30.84 -28.29 -5.14
N HIS A 99 30.57 -27.30 -4.28
CA HIS A 99 31.51 -26.27 -3.87
C HIS A 99 31.85 -26.39 -2.38
N HIS A 100 33.04 -26.92 -2.07
CA HIS A 100 33.55 -26.91 -0.71
C HIS A 100 34.03 -25.51 -0.34
N ARG A 101 33.30 -24.84 0.56
CA ARG A 101 33.67 -23.50 1.04
C ARG A 101 34.83 -23.55 2.04
N ARG A 102 35.09 -24.72 2.62
CA ARG A 102 36.12 -24.96 3.64
C ARG A 102 36.69 -26.37 3.56
N THR A 103 37.96 -26.52 3.94
CA THR A 103 38.64 -27.81 4.02
C THR A 103 38.12 -28.68 5.16
N HIS A 104 37.80 -28.08 6.31
CA HIS A 104 37.23 -28.76 7.48
C HIS A 104 35.94 -28.08 7.92
N SER A 105 35.04 -28.84 8.56
CA SER A 105 33.81 -28.30 9.12
C SER A 105 34.13 -27.41 10.32
N THR A 106 33.51 -26.25 10.37
CA THR A 106 33.57 -25.35 11.54
C THR A 106 32.40 -25.57 12.49
N HIS A 107 31.49 -26.48 12.16
CA HIS A 107 30.24 -26.70 12.88
C HIS A 107 30.36 -27.89 13.82
N ARG A 108 29.86 -27.73 15.04
CA ARG A 108 29.55 -28.87 15.89
C ARG A 108 28.14 -29.34 15.55
N LEU A 109 28.02 -30.48 14.89
CA LEU A 109 26.75 -31.06 14.44
C LEU A 109 26.38 -32.21 15.38
N HIS A 110 25.13 -32.22 15.87
CA HIS A 110 24.65 -33.32 16.71
C HIS A 110 24.57 -34.62 15.92
N ASP A 111 24.87 -35.76 16.56
CA ASP A 111 24.98 -37.05 15.87
C ASP A 111 23.68 -37.49 15.20
N ASP A 112 22.54 -37.18 15.84
CA ASP A 112 21.22 -37.49 15.30
C ASP A 112 20.75 -36.52 14.20
N LEU A 113 21.34 -35.33 14.07
CA LEU A 113 20.87 -34.31 13.12
C LEU A 113 21.16 -34.75 11.68
N ALA A 114 20.14 -34.90 10.84
CA ALA A 114 20.29 -35.37 9.47
C ALA A 114 19.83 -34.34 8.42
N LEU A 115 18.78 -33.58 8.74
CA LEU A 115 18.14 -32.68 7.80
C LEU A 115 17.71 -31.38 8.51
N LEU A 116 17.95 -30.26 7.84
CA LEU A 116 17.45 -28.95 8.22
C LEU A 116 16.44 -28.48 7.19
N MET A 117 15.26 -28.08 7.63
CA MET A 117 14.21 -27.57 6.74
C MET A 117 13.72 -26.22 7.19
N SER A 118 13.56 -25.28 6.26
CA SER A 118 12.85 -24.03 6.55
C SER A 118 11.36 -24.29 6.77
N THR A 119 10.73 -23.54 7.65
CA THR A 119 9.27 -23.55 7.79
C THR A 119 8.66 -22.77 6.63
N SER A 120 7.75 -23.40 5.89
CA SER A 120 7.05 -22.80 4.74
C SER A 120 6.36 -21.48 5.15
N GLY A 121 6.90 -20.33 4.76
CA GLY A 121 6.32 -19.02 5.10
C GLY A 121 7.29 -17.85 5.25
N SER A 122 8.60 -18.10 5.26
CA SER A 122 9.58 -17.03 5.41
C SER A 122 10.76 -17.22 4.46
N THR A 123 10.59 -16.83 3.20
CA THR A 123 11.71 -16.50 2.32
C THR A 123 12.45 -15.33 2.97
N GLY A 124 13.44 -15.63 3.82
CA GLY A 124 14.23 -14.66 4.57
C GLY A 124 14.40 -14.91 6.07
N SER A 125 13.67 -15.83 6.72
CA SER A 125 13.97 -16.17 8.13
C SER A 125 15.12 -17.17 8.21
N PRO A 126 16.10 -16.97 9.11
CA PRO A 126 17.11 -17.99 9.39
C PRO A 126 16.58 -19.14 10.25
N LYS A 127 15.31 -19.19 10.66
CA LYS A 127 14.83 -20.27 11.53
C LYS A 127 14.68 -21.59 10.75
N LEU A 128 15.36 -22.64 11.21
CA LEU A 128 15.31 -23.98 10.63
C LEU A 128 14.75 -25.01 11.61
N VAL A 129 14.09 -26.04 11.09
CA VAL A 129 13.64 -27.24 11.80
C VAL A 129 14.76 -28.27 11.76
N ARG A 130 15.20 -28.76 12.92
CA ARG A 130 16.21 -29.82 13.06
C ARG A 130 15.55 -31.19 13.05
N LEU A 131 15.84 -32.00 12.04
CA LEU A 131 15.25 -33.33 11.84
C LEU A 131 16.32 -34.42 11.90
N SER A 132 16.00 -35.52 12.57
CA SER A 132 16.86 -36.70 12.66
C SER A 132 16.56 -37.75 11.59
N TYR A 133 17.50 -38.66 11.35
CA TYR A 133 17.26 -39.80 10.48
C TYR A 133 16.06 -40.64 10.94
N THR A 134 15.91 -40.85 12.25
CA THR A 134 14.73 -41.51 12.85
C THR A 134 13.44 -40.77 12.54
N ASN A 135 13.46 -39.42 12.54
CA ASN A 135 12.29 -38.65 12.17
C ASN A 135 11.86 -38.91 10.71
N LEU A 136 12.84 -38.92 9.79
CA LEU A 136 12.61 -39.19 8.37
C LEU A 136 12.11 -40.61 8.13
N ALA A 137 12.80 -41.61 8.69
CA ALA A 137 12.49 -43.02 8.51
C ALA A 137 11.11 -43.39 9.08
N SER A 138 10.78 -42.92 10.29
CA SER A 138 9.48 -43.20 10.90
C SER A 138 8.33 -42.57 10.12
N ASN A 139 8.47 -41.33 9.63
CA ASN A 139 7.41 -40.72 8.82
C ASN A 139 7.27 -41.41 7.45
N ALA A 140 8.38 -41.73 6.78
CA ALA A 140 8.37 -42.45 5.51
C ALA A 140 7.69 -43.83 5.63
N ALA A 141 7.98 -44.57 6.70
CA ALA A 141 7.35 -45.86 6.98
C ALA A 141 5.84 -45.72 7.22
N ALA A 142 5.43 -44.75 8.05
CA ALA A 142 4.01 -44.50 8.32
C ALA A 142 3.25 -44.11 7.05
N ILE A 143 3.82 -43.24 6.21
CA ILE A 143 3.26 -42.87 4.89
C ILE A 143 3.09 -44.08 4.00
N ALA A 144 4.15 -44.88 3.87
CA ALA A 144 4.15 -46.08 3.05
C ALA A 144 3.10 -47.10 3.49
N GLU A 145 2.84 -47.19 4.80
CA GLU A 145 1.84 -48.07 5.38
C GLU A 145 0.41 -47.61 5.03
N TYR A 146 0.00 -46.39 5.40
CA TYR A 146 -1.41 -46.00 5.21
C TYR A 146 -1.79 -45.69 3.76
N LEU A 147 -0.83 -45.35 2.89
CA LEU A 147 -1.05 -45.24 1.44
C LEU A 147 -0.93 -46.59 0.73
N ALA A 148 -0.51 -47.65 1.42
CA ALA A 148 -0.20 -48.95 0.83
C ALA A 148 0.75 -48.81 -0.39
N ILE A 149 1.84 -48.05 -0.21
CA ILE A 149 2.87 -47.88 -1.23
C ILE A 149 3.56 -49.22 -1.45
N SER A 150 3.63 -49.62 -2.70
CA SER A 150 4.27 -50.83 -3.19
C SER A 150 5.38 -50.48 -4.17
N GLU A 151 6.21 -51.46 -4.48
CA GLU A 151 7.26 -51.40 -5.49
C GLU A 151 6.74 -51.21 -6.93
N THR A 152 5.42 -51.25 -7.14
CA THR A 152 4.77 -50.98 -8.43
C THR A 152 4.31 -49.53 -8.58
N ASP A 153 4.31 -48.76 -7.49
CA ASP A 153 3.92 -47.36 -7.52
C ASP A 153 4.94 -46.49 -8.23
N ARG A 154 4.45 -45.42 -8.86
CA ARG A 154 5.25 -44.44 -9.60
C ARG A 154 4.71 -43.06 -9.29
N ALA A 155 5.42 -42.31 -8.47
CA ALA A 155 5.00 -40.97 -8.05
C ALA A 155 5.60 -39.90 -8.96
N ALA A 156 4.75 -39.10 -9.60
CA ALA A 156 5.20 -37.89 -10.29
C ALA A 156 5.45 -36.76 -9.29
N THR A 157 6.60 -36.11 -9.40
CA THR A 157 6.93 -34.95 -8.58
C THR A 157 6.19 -33.72 -9.09
N THR A 158 5.40 -33.13 -8.21
CA THR A 158 4.63 -31.89 -8.43
C THR A 158 4.96 -30.84 -7.38
N LEU A 159 5.73 -31.22 -6.36
CA LEU A 159 6.14 -30.38 -5.24
C LEU A 159 7.67 -30.38 -5.15
N PRO A 160 8.32 -29.24 -4.84
CA PRO A 160 9.78 -29.17 -4.77
C PRO A 160 10.38 -30.07 -3.68
N LEU A 161 11.58 -30.59 -3.91
CA LEU A 161 12.37 -31.32 -2.90
C LEU A 161 12.81 -30.46 -1.71
N SER A 162 12.89 -29.14 -1.87
CA SER A 162 13.11 -28.19 -0.76
C SER A 162 11.89 -28.02 0.15
N TYR A 163 10.74 -28.58 -0.22
CA TYR A 163 9.54 -28.60 0.60
C TYR A 163 9.36 -29.97 1.26
N CYS A 164 9.16 -29.99 2.59
CA CYS A 164 9.10 -31.23 3.37
C CYS A 164 8.05 -32.24 2.88
N TYR A 165 6.93 -31.78 2.28
CA TYR A 165 5.97 -32.68 1.67
C TYR A 165 6.56 -33.33 0.40
N GLY A 166 7.11 -32.55 -0.54
CA GLY A 166 7.77 -33.12 -1.72
C GLY A 166 8.84 -34.14 -1.35
N LEU A 167 9.67 -33.82 -0.35
CA LEU A 167 10.70 -34.71 0.16
C LEU A 167 10.14 -35.97 0.84
N SER A 168 9.02 -35.88 1.56
CA SER A 168 8.36 -37.04 2.16
C SER A 168 7.83 -38.03 1.13
N VAL A 169 7.45 -37.57 -0.07
CA VAL A 169 7.07 -38.44 -1.20
C VAL A 169 8.29 -39.24 -1.64
N VAL A 170 9.44 -38.59 -1.87
CA VAL A 170 10.69 -39.26 -2.22
C VAL A 170 11.06 -40.34 -1.20
N ASN A 171 11.08 -39.97 0.09
CA ASN A 171 11.52 -40.89 1.14
C ASN A 171 10.59 -42.11 1.28
N SER A 172 9.28 -41.91 1.25
CA SER A 172 8.29 -43.00 1.40
C SER A 172 8.25 -43.94 0.20
N HIS A 173 8.42 -43.43 -1.01
CA HIS A 173 8.42 -44.25 -2.23
C HIS A 173 9.73 -45.02 -2.38
N LEU A 174 10.87 -44.38 -2.16
CA LEU A 174 12.16 -45.07 -2.24
C LEU A 174 12.31 -46.16 -1.19
N LEU A 175 11.74 -45.96 0.02
CA LEU A 175 11.71 -46.97 1.09
C LEU A 175 10.99 -48.26 0.68
N ARG A 176 10.04 -48.20 -0.28
CA ARG A 176 9.24 -49.33 -0.75
C ARG A 176 9.66 -49.89 -2.10
N GLY A 177 10.76 -49.41 -2.69
CA GLY A 177 11.16 -49.84 -4.03
C GLY A 177 10.28 -49.28 -5.15
N ALA A 178 9.53 -48.21 -4.89
CA ALA A 178 8.64 -47.53 -5.84
C ALA A 178 9.39 -46.52 -6.72
N GLY A 179 8.88 -46.27 -7.92
CA GLY A 179 9.46 -45.33 -8.87
C GLY A 179 9.12 -43.86 -8.58
N LEU A 180 10.02 -42.96 -8.96
CA LEU A 180 9.83 -41.51 -8.97
C LEU A 180 9.91 -40.99 -10.41
N ILE A 181 8.91 -40.24 -10.86
CA ILE A 181 8.99 -39.47 -12.11
C ILE A 181 9.41 -38.05 -11.72
N LEU A 182 10.68 -37.74 -11.91
CA LEU A 182 11.27 -36.45 -11.58
C LEU A 182 11.02 -35.46 -12.71
N THR A 183 10.28 -34.41 -12.40
CA THR A 183 9.89 -33.34 -13.33
C THR A 183 9.61 -32.04 -12.59
N ASP A 184 9.99 -30.92 -13.22
CA ASP A 184 9.62 -29.56 -12.79
C ASP A 184 8.39 -29.03 -13.56
N ARG A 185 7.78 -29.85 -14.44
CA ARG A 185 6.56 -29.47 -15.19
C ARG A 185 5.38 -29.29 -14.24
N SER A 186 4.57 -28.29 -14.52
CA SER A 186 3.34 -28.02 -13.78
C SER A 186 2.23 -28.97 -14.22
N VAL A 187 1.26 -29.22 -13.33
CA VAL A 187 0.09 -30.04 -13.66
C VAL A 187 -0.80 -29.41 -14.74
N VAL A 188 -0.58 -28.14 -15.11
CA VAL A 188 -1.28 -27.48 -16.22
C VAL A 188 -0.60 -27.66 -17.57
N ASP A 189 0.64 -28.15 -17.57
CA ASP A 189 1.42 -28.37 -18.79
C ASP A 189 1.06 -29.75 -19.37
N ASP A 190 0.80 -29.82 -20.67
CA ASP A 190 0.48 -31.10 -21.35
C ASP A 190 1.65 -32.08 -21.23
N GLU A 191 2.89 -31.59 -21.22
CA GLU A 191 4.09 -32.39 -21.06
C GLU A 191 4.14 -33.14 -19.71
N PHE A 192 3.52 -32.60 -18.66
CA PHE A 192 3.38 -33.32 -17.38
C PHE A 192 2.55 -34.58 -17.57
N TRP A 193 1.41 -34.48 -18.26
CA TRP A 193 0.48 -35.58 -18.49
C TRP A 193 1.00 -36.58 -19.52
N ASP A 194 1.78 -36.12 -20.50
CA ASP A 194 2.52 -37.00 -21.41
C ASP A 194 3.50 -37.88 -20.65
N LEU A 195 4.28 -37.32 -19.73
CA LEU A 195 5.19 -38.07 -18.86
C LEU A 195 4.42 -39.01 -17.92
N PHE A 196 3.34 -38.51 -17.31
CA PHE A 196 2.48 -39.25 -16.40
C PHE A 196 1.93 -40.52 -17.07
N THR A 197 1.41 -40.37 -18.29
CA THR A 197 0.83 -41.46 -19.08
C THR A 197 1.90 -42.39 -19.63
N ARG A 198 2.97 -41.84 -20.23
CA ARG A 198 4.10 -42.61 -20.79
C ARG A 198 4.70 -43.56 -19.76
N TYR A 199 4.90 -43.08 -18.54
CA TYR A 199 5.50 -43.85 -17.46
C TYR A 199 4.50 -44.50 -16.53
N ARG A 200 3.20 -44.53 -16.87
CA ARG A 200 2.15 -45.20 -16.10
C ARG A 200 2.18 -44.81 -14.62
N ALA A 201 2.24 -43.51 -14.37
CA ALA A 201 2.28 -42.97 -13.02
C ALA A 201 1.03 -43.42 -12.23
N THR A 202 1.22 -43.70 -10.94
CA THR A 202 0.16 -44.19 -10.04
C THR A 202 -0.31 -43.13 -9.06
N THR A 203 0.48 -42.07 -8.86
CA THR A 203 0.15 -41.01 -7.93
C THR A 203 0.89 -39.72 -8.23
N PHE A 204 0.35 -38.61 -7.73
CA PHE A 204 1.08 -37.38 -7.49
C PHE A 204 0.57 -36.70 -6.23
N ALA A 205 1.41 -35.85 -5.65
CA ALA A 205 1.09 -35.05 -4.48
C ALA A 205 0.48 -33.70 -4.87
N GLY A 206 -0.40 -33.15 -4.05
CA GLY A 206 -1.00 -31.86 -4.32
C GLY A 206 -1.21 -31.05 -3.07
N VAL A 207 -1.12 -29.74 -3.20
CA VAL A 207 -1.67 -28.80 -2.22
C VAL A 207 -3.00 -28.27 -2.73
N PRO A 208 -3.83 -27.56 -1.93
CA PRO A 208 -5.16 -27.15 -2.38
C PRO A 208 -5.15 -26.44 -3.74
N HIS A 209 -4.10 -25.66 -4.01
CA HIS A 209 -3.89 -25.00 -5.28
C HIS A 209 -3.69 -25.95 -6.46
N THR A 210 -2.94 -27.05 -6.28
CA THR A 210 -2.80 -28.08 -7.31
C THR A 210 -4.18 -28.57 -7.76
N PHE A 211 -5.07 -28.84 -6.81
CA PHE A 211 -6.45 -29.26 -7.12
C PHE A 211 -7.28 -28.14 -7.75
N GLU A 212 -7.01 -26.86 -7.48
CA GLU A 212 -7.61 -25.73 -8.22
C GLU A 212 -7.18 -25.72 -9.69
N LEU A 213 -5.90 -25.97 -9.96
CA LEU A 213 -5.37 -26.05 -11.32
C LEU A 213 -5.94 -27.26 -12.08
N LEU A 214 -6.08 -28.41 -11.44
CA LEU A 214 -6.72 -29.59 -12.02
C LEU A 214 -8.16 -29.33 -12.51
N ASP A 215 -8.92 -28.49 -11.81
CA ASP A 215 -10.26 -28.10 -12.26
C ASP A 215 -10.21 -27.31 -13.57
N ARG A 216 -9.25 -26.39 -13.69
CA ARG A 216 -9.15 -25.48 -14.85
C ARG A 216 -8.84 -26.23 -16.13
N ILE A 217 -8.09 -27.32 -16.03
CA ILE A 217 -7.65 -28.14 -17.17
C ILE A 217 -8.58 -29.32 -17.46
N GLY A 218 -9.73 -29.44 -16.77
CA GLY A 218 -10.69 -30.52 -17.01
C GLY A 218 -10.17 -31.90 -16.62
N PHE A 219 -9.47 -32.01 -15.49
CA PHE A 219 -8.91 -33.29 -14.98
C PHE A 219 -9.96 -34.42 -14.87
N ASP A 220 -11.23 -34.08 -14.65
CA ASP A 220 -12.34 -35.04 -14.59
C ASP A 220 -12.68 -35.70 -15.92
N THR A 221 -12.14 -35.21 -17.03
CA THR A 221 -12.30 -35.77 -18.39
C THR A 221 -11.10 -36.61 -18.83
N MET A 222 -9.94 -36.46 -18.17
CA MET A 222 -8.72 -37.19 -18.52
C MET A 222 -8.86 -38.71 -18.35
N ASP A 223 -8.16 -39.48 -19.19
CA ASP A 223 -8.09 -40.94 -19.08
C ASP A 223 -6.74 -41.35 -18.47
N LEU A 224 -6.78 -41.77 -17.20
CA LEU A 224 -5.59 -42.09 -16.38
C LEU A 224 -5.76 -43.47 -15.73
N PRO A 225 -5.72 -44.56 -16.51
CA PRO A 225 -6.08 -45.91 -16.04
C PRO A 225 -5.13 -46.50 -14.99
N HIS A 226 -3.94 -45.91 -14.83
CA HIS A 226 -2.94 -46.35 -13.87
C HIS A 226 -2.94 -45.54 -12.56
N LEU A 227 -3.70 -44.44 -12.49
CA LEU A 227 -3.81 -43.63 -11.29
C LEU A 227 -4.47 -44.47 -10.18
N ARG A 228 -3.77 -44.64 -9.05
CA ARG A 228 -4.27 -45.36 -7.87
C ARG A 228 -4.77 -44.41 -6.79
N TYR A 229 -4.03 -43.34 -6.52
CA TYR A 229 -4.43 -42.39 -5.49
C TYR A 229 -3.83 -40.99 -5.70
N LEU A 230 -4.56 -39.99 -5.24
CA LEU A 230 -4.12 -38.61 -5.10
C LEU A 230 -3.97 -38.27 -3.63
N THR A 231 -2.96 -37.45 -3.34
CA THR A 231 -2.68 -37.06 -1.96
C THR A 231 -2.75 -35.55 -1.84
N GLN A 232 -3.49 -35.05 -0.85
CA GLN A 232 -3.66 -33.61 -0.60
C GLN A 232 -3.11 -33.23 0.77
N ALA A 233 -2.30 -32.17 0.81
CA ALA A 233 -1.86 -31.58 2.08
C ALA A 233 -1.38 -30.13 1.96
N GLY A 234 -0.67 -29.66 2.97
CA GLY A 234 -0.01 -28.35 2.95
C GLY A 234 -0.96 -27.17 3.22
N GLY A 235 -2.26 -27.40 3.20
CA GLY A 235 -3.29 -26.45 3.59
C GLY A 235 -4.66 -27.11 3.62
N ARG A 236 -5.65 -26.40 4.17
CA ARG A 236 -7.05 -26.86 4.16
C ARG A 236 -7.60 -26.80 2.74
N MET A 237 -8.14 -27.91 2.25
CA MET A 237 -8.94 -27.94 1.03
C MET A 237 -10.41 -27.73 1.39
N ALA A 238 -11.15 -26.99 0.56
CA ALA A 238 -12.58 -26.73 0.82
C ALA A 238 -13.37 -28.07 0.86
N PRO A 239 -14.30 -28.26 1.81
CA PRO A 239 -15.04 -29.51 1.95
C PRO A 239 -15.74 -29.97 0.67
N ASP A 240 -16.36 -29.04 -0.07
CA ASP A 240 -17.02 -29.37 -1.34
C ASP A 240 -16.05 -29.89 -2.40
N ARG A 241 -14.81 -29.38 -2.43
CA ARG A 241 -13.75 -29.86 -3.32
C ARG A 241 -13.27 -31.24 -2.90
N VAL A 242 -13.12 -31.49 -1.59
CA VAL A 242 -12.81 -32.83 -1.06
C VAL A 242 -13.89 -33.83 -1.49
N ARG A 243 -15.18 -33.51 -1.27
CA ARG A 243 -16.28 -34.36 -1.70
C ARG A 243 -16.24 -34.63 -3.21
N ARG A 244 -16.01 -33.59 -4.01
CA ARG A 244 -16.00 -33.70 -5.48
C ARG A 244 -14.90 -34.63 -5.98
N PHE A 245 -13.66 -34.45 -5.50
CA PHE A 245 -12.54 -35.30 -5.89
C PHE A 245 -12.67 -36.73 -5.34
N ALA A 246 -13.17 -36.91 -4.11
CA ALA A 246 -13.45 -38.23 -3.57
C ALA A 246 -14.53 -38.97 -4.40
N ALA A 247 -15.62 -38.28 -4.79
CA ALA A 247 -16.66 -38.84 -5.64
C ALA A 247 -16.13 -39.17 -7.04
N LEU A 248 -15.28 -38.30 -7.61
CA LEU A 248 -14.64 -38.54 -8.90
C LEU A 248 -13.73 -39.78 -8.82
N GLY A 249 -12.92 -39.88 -7.77
CA GLY A 249 -12.06 -41.04 -7.53
C GLY A 249 -12.83 -42.34 -7.41
N GLN A 250 -13.92 -42.36 -6.65
CA GLN A 250 -14.80 -43.52 -6.58
C GLN A 250 -15.36 -43.93 -7.95
N ARG A 251 -15.76 -42.97 -8.79
CA ARG A 251 -16.25 -43.26 -10.15
C ARG A 251 -15.15 -43.75 -11.10
N ARG A 252 -13.91 -43.29 -10.92
CA ARG A 252 -12.77 -43.56 -11.81
C ARG A 252 -11.83 -44.66 -11.30
N GLY A 253 -12.05 -45.19 -10.09
CA GLY A 253 -11.27 -46.29 -9.52
C GLY A 253 -9.99 -45.87 -8.79
N TRP A 254 -9.90 -44.64 -8.28
CA TRP A 254 -8.75 -44.15 -7.50
C TRP A 254 -9.17 -43.46 -6.20
N GLN A 255 -8.23 -43.30 -5.27
CA GLN A 255 -8.50 -42.81 -3.91
C GLN A 255 -7.98 -41.39 -3.67
N LEU A 256 -8.70 -40.59 -2.87
CA LEU A 256 -8.22 -39.29 -2.39
C LEU A 256 -7.83 -39.38 -0.91
N PHE A 257 -6.57 -39.13 -0.60
CA PHE A 257 -6.09 -39.00 0.77
C PHE A 257 -5.92 -37.52 1.14
N VAL A 258 -6.78 -37.02 2.03
CA VAL A 258 -6.59 -35.70 2.67
C VAL A 258 -5.72 -35.90 3.89
N MET A 259 -4.68 -35.09 4.05
CA MET A 259 -3.69 -35.30 5.09
C MET A 259 -3.25 -34.00 5.72
N TYR A 260 -2.84 -34.11 6.98
CA TYR A 260 -2.43 -32.99 7.82
C TYR A 260 -1.04 -33.25 8.41
N GLY A 261 -0.27 -32.18 8.54
CA GLY A 261 1.07 -32.26 9.09
C GLY A 261 1.86 -30.97 8.88
N ALA A 262 3.06 -30.95 9.46
CA ALA A 262 3.94 -29.80 9.51
C ALA A 262 5.41 -30.24 9.34
N THR A 263 6.29 -29.30 9.02
CA THR A 263 7.73 -29.57 8.89
C THR A 263 8.30 -30.11 10.21
N GLU A 264 7.81 -29.59 11.33
CA GLU A 264 8.17 -29.96 12.70
C GLU A 264 7.80 -31.42 13.07
N ALA A 265 6.98 -32.08 12.28
CA ALA A 265 6.66 -33.50 12.41
C ALA A 265 7.08 -34.28 11.16
N THR A 266 8.09 -33.79 10.43
CA THR A 266 8.67 -34.47 9.27
C THR A 266 7.62 -34.82 8.22
N ALA A 267 6.74 -33.85 7.99
CA ALA A 267 5.65 -33.74 7.02
C ALA A 267 4.27 -34.27 7.43
N ARG A 268 4.11 -35.47 8.02
CA ARG A 268 2.78 -36.06 8.28
C ARG A 268 2.46 -36.30 9.74
N MET A 269 1.24 -35.95 10.16
CA MET A 269 0.72 -36.19 11.51
C MET A 269 -0.61 -36.93 11.49
N ALA A 270 -1.46 -36.67 10.49
CA ALA A 270 -2.76 -37.28 10.34
C ALA A 270 -3.15 -37.47 8.87
N TYR A 271 -4.09 -38.39 8.64
CA TYR A 271 -4.73 -38.59 7.35
C TYR A 271 -6.20 -38.96 7.52
N LEU A 272 -7.02 -38.50 6.59
CA LEU A 272 -8.39 -38.92 6.40
C LEU A 272 -8.38 -40.15 5.47
N PRO A 273 -8.81 -41.33 5.96
CA PRO A 273 -9.00 -42.49 5.11
C PRO A 273 -9.91 -42.16 3.91
N PRO A 274 -9.59 -42.63 2.70
CA PRO A 274 -10.26 -42.21 1.47
C PRO A 274 -11.75 -42.57 1.45
N GLU A 275 -12.14 -43.65 2.12
CA GLU A 275 -13.53 -44.08 2.30
C GLU A 275 -14.35 -43.09 3.16
N LEU A 276 -13.70 -42.29 4.01
CA LEU A 276 -14.33 -41.28 4.85
C LEU A 276 -14.35 -39.88 4.21
N ALA A 277 -13.62 -39.68 3.11
CA ALA A 277 -13.45 -38.36 2.49
C ALA A 277 -14.76 -37.73 2.00
N LEU A 278 -15.75 -38.54 1.61
CA LEU A 278 -17.08 -38.06 1.21
C LEU A 278 -17.95 -37.64 2.40
N ALA A 279 -17.92 -38.44 3.47
CA ALA A 279 -18.79 -38.26 4.64
C ALA A 279 -18.24 -37.19 5.60
N HIS A 280 -16.92 -37.07 5.71
CA HIS A 280 -16.23 -36.17 6.64
C HIS A 280 -15.21 -35.26 5.96
N PRO A 281 -15.59 -34.52 4.90
CA PRO A 281 -14.66 -33.69 4.13
C PRO A 281 -14.05 -32.52 4.92
N GLU A 282 -14.58 -32.19 6.10
CA GLU A 282 -14.03 -31.20 7.02
C GLU A 282 -12.86 -31.72 7.87
N ALA A 283 -12.72 -33.05 7.98
CA ALA A 283 -11.77 -33.67 8.88
C ALA A 283 -10.35 -33.78 8.32
N VAL A 284 -9.36 -33.65 9.21
CA VAL A 284 -7.97 -34.06 8.94
C VAL A 284 -7.75 -35.56 9.22
N GLY A 285 -8.77 -36.21 9.78
CA GLY A 285 -8.84 -37.65 9.95
C GLY A 285 -8.24 -38.15 11.27
N ARG A 286 -7.44 -39.21 11.20
CA ARG A 286 -6.85 -39.91 12.36
C ARG A 286 -5.31 -39.79 12.33
N PRO A 287 -4.61 -39.97 13.47
CA PRO A 287 -3.15 -39.93 13.47
C PRO A 287 -2.55 -40.97 12.51
N ILE A 288 -1.36 -40.67 11.98
CA ILE A 288 -0.57 -41.65 11.22
C ILE A 288 -0.14 -42.84 12.11
N PRO A 289 0.18 -44.01 11.53
CA PRO A 289 0.76 -45.12 12.29
C PRO A 289 1.97 -44.68 13.12
N GLY A 290 2.03 -45.09 14.39
CA GLY A 290 3.08 -44.69 15.33
C GLY A 290 2.97 -43.24 15.87
N GLY A 291 2.00 -42.46 15.42
CA GLY A 291 1.69 -41.13 15.92
C GLY A 291 0.46 -41.11 16.84
N SER A 292 0.30 -40.03 17.61
CA SER A 292 -0.91 -39.77 18.41
C SER A 292 -1.28 -38.30 18.39
N LEU A 293 -2.59 -38.03 18.42
CA LEU A 293 -3.17 -36.70 18.52
C LEU A 293 -3.94 -36.58 19.82
N SER A 294 -3.79 -35.46 20.51
CA SER A 294 -4.57 -35.12 21.69
C SER A 294 -5.01 -33.66 21.62
N ILE A 295 -6.13 -33.36 22.27
CA ILE A 295 -6.64 -32.00 22.39
C ILE A 295 -6.35 -31.54 23.79
N ARG A 296 -5.61 -30.45 23.91
CA ARG A 296 -5.43 -29.75 25.18
C ARG A 296 -6.44 -28.63 25.27
N SER A 297 -7.40 -28.80 26.16
CA SER A 297 -8.44 -27.80 26.44
C SER A 297 -7.82 -26.45 26.83
N GLY A 298 -8.51 -25.37 26.49
CA GLY A 298 -8.19 -24.01 26.93
C GLY A 298 -9.44 -23.29 27.39
N ASP A 299 -9.26 -22.17 28.10
CA ASP A 299 -10.39 -21.42 28.67
C ASP A 299 -11.34 -20.90 27.57
N GLY A 300 -12.64 -21.12 27.76
CA GLY A 300 -13.70 -20.59 26.90
C GLY A 300 -14.05 -21.40 25.64
N TRP A 301 -13.49 -22.61 25.46
CA TRP A 301 -13.86 -23.49 24.34
C TRP A 301 -14.84 -24.59 24.74
N PRO A 302 -15.71 -25.07 23.82
CA PRO A 302 -16.56 -26.22 24.06
C PRO A 302 -15.74 -27.47 24.43
N GLU A 303 -16.35 -28.38 25.19
CA GLU A 303 -15.74 -29.66 25.53
C GLU A 303 -15.27 -30.42 24.27
N GLY A 304 -14.10 -31.03 24.33
CA GLY A 304 -13.50 -31.71 23.17
C GLY A 304 -12.87 -30.79 22.11
N THR A 305 -12.78 -29.47 22.39
CA THR A 305 -12.12 -28.48 21.53
C THR A 305 -10.93 -27.83 22.24
N GLY A 306 -9.83 -27.62 21.54
CA GLY A 306 -8.63 -27.03 22.13
C GLY A 306 -7.41 -27.08 21.22
N GLU A 307 -6.22 -26.83 21.78
CA GLU A 307 -4.96 -26.89 21.05
C GLU A 307 -4.62 -28.35 20.70
N LEU A 308 -4.38 -28.61 19.41
CA LEU A 308 -3.97 -29.92 18.92
C LEU A 308 -2.50 -30.17 19.26
N VAL A 309 -2.24 -31.27 19.94
CA VAL A 309 -0.89 -31.71 20.32
C VAL A 309 -0.60 -33.04 19.66
N TYR A 310 0.54 -33.12 18.99
CA TYR A 310 1.00 -34.30 18.28
C TYR A 310 2.21 -34.93 18.97
N ARG A 311 2.25 -36.25 19.02
CA ARG A 311 3.40 -37.04 19.51
C ARG A 311 3.71 -38.16 18.52
N GLY A 312 4.98 -38.41 18.27
CA GLY A 312 5.45 -39.50 17.41
C GLY A 312 6.96 -39.42 17.19
N ALA A 313 7.56 -40.51 16.72
CA ALA A 313 9.00 -40.58 16.44
C ALA A 313 9.46 -39.63 15.30
N ASN A 314 8.50 -39.06 14.55
CA ASN A 314 8.71 -38.08 13.49
C ASN A 314 8.74 -36.62 13.97
N VAL A 315 8.53 -36.35 15.26
CA VAL A 315 8.66 -35.00 15.85
C VAL A 315 10.12 -34.55 15.83
N MET A 316 10.36 -33.32 15.36
CA MET A 316 11.67 -32.70 15.22
C MET A 316 12.49 -32.72 16.52
N LEU A 317 13.82 -32.59 16.39
CA LEU A 317 14.72 -32.36 17.52
C LEU A 317 14.51 -30.96 18.14
N GLY A 318 13.99 -30.00 17.38
CA GLY A 318 13.76 -28.63 17.81
C GLY A 318 14.07 -27.65 16.69
N TYR A 319 14.03 -26.36 17.01
CA TYR A 319 14.45 -25.32 16.06
C TYR A 319 15.95 -25.03 16.18
N ALA A 320 16.50 -24.51 15.09
CA ALA A 320 17.75 -23.77 15.07
C ALA A 320 17.45 -22.33 14.65
N GLN A 321 18.10 -21.37 15.29
CA GLN A 321 18.07 -19.94 14.94
C GLN A 321 19.48 -19.40 14.70
N ARG A 322 20.50 -20.14 15.16
CA ARG A 322 21.93 -19.83 15.02
C ARG A 322 22.76 -21.13 14.87
N PRO A 323 24.02 -21.06 14.40
CA PRO A 323 24.86 -22.24 14.17
C PRO A 323 25.04 -23.13 15.40
N GLU A 324 25.09 -22.55 16.60
CA GLU A 324 25.34 -23.30 17.84
C GLU A 324 24.21 -24.27 18.16
N ASP A 325 22.99 -23.99 17.67
CA ASP A 325 21.83 -24.84 17.90
C ASP A 325 21.93 -26.18 17.12
N LEU A 326 22.80 -26.26 16.11
CA LEU A 326 23.04 -27.48 15.34
C LEU A 326 23.70 -28.60 16.16
N ALA A 327 24.34 -28.25 17.27
CA ALA A 327 24.97 -29.18 18.21
C ALA A 327 23.98 -29.79 19.22
N LEU A 328 22.76 -29.25 19.30
CA LEU A 328 21.77 -29.68 20.28
C LEU A 328 21.12 -31.01 19.88
N GLY A 329 20.79 -31.84 20.86
CA GLY A 329 19.94 -33.01 20.68
C GLY A 329 18.45 -32.63 20.62
N ALA A 330 17.59 -33.59 20.97
CA ALA A 330 16.15 -33.34 21.10
C ALA A 330 15.87 -32.37 22.26
N THR A 331 15.15 -31.29 21.96
CA THR A 331 14.74 -30.23 22.88
C THR A 331 13.23 -30.20 23.12
N ILE A 332 12.48 -31.00 22.35
CA ILE A 332 11.05 -31.20 22.50
C ILE A 332 10.73 -32.70 22.40
N SER A 333 9.65 -33.13 23.05
CA SER A 333 9.15 -34.51 23.02
C SER A 333 7.73 -34.62 22.44
N GLU A 334 7.03 -33.49 22.33
CA GLU A 334 5.73 -33.37 21.68
C GLU A 334 5.70 -32.09 20.84
N LEU A 335 4.93 -32.11 19.77
CA LEU A 335 4.66 -30.96 18.94
C LEU A 335 3.33 -30.34 19.36
N ARG A 336 3.42 -29.19 20.03
CA ARG A 336 2.32 -28.24 20.13
C ARG A 336 2.13 -27.59 18.76
N THR A 337 1.13 -28.04 18.02
CA THR A 337 0.93 -27.63 16.61
C THR A 337 0.57 -26.15 16.50
N GLY A 338 -0.01 -25.60 17.57
CA GLY A 338 -0.64 -24.29 17.54
C GLY A 338 -1.95 -24.28 16.76
N ASP A 339 -2.44 -25.40 16.23
CA ASP A 339 -3.75 -25.49 15.60
C ASP A 339 -4.83 -25.75 16.65
N ILE A 340 -6.02 -25.17 16.47
CA ILE A 340 -7.20 -25.47 17.28
C ILE A 340 -7.99 -26.53 16.54
N ALA A 341 -8.27 -27.63 17.23
CA ALA A 341 -9.03 -28.74 16.69
C ALA A 341 -10.16 -29.14 17.63
N ARG A 342 -11.14 -29.83 17.08
CA ARG A 342 -12.13 -30.59 17.84
C ARG A 342 -12.07 -32.06 17.43
N ARG A 343 -12.39 -32.93 18.38
CA ARG A 343 -12.57 -34.36 18.11
C ARG A 343 -14.05 -34.63 17.90
N THR A 344 -14.39 -35.19 16.75
CA THR A 344 -15.76 -35.58 16.39
C THR A 344 -16.20 -36.81 17.17
N SER A 345 -17.51 -37.08 17.17
CA SER A 345 -18.10 -38.30 17.73
C SER A 345 -17.53 -39.57 17.10
N ASP A 346 -17.15 -39.52 15.83
CA ASP A 346 -16.57 -40.62 15.07
C ASP A 346 -15.05 -40.80 15.35
N GLY A 347 -14.52 -40.04 16.31
CA GLY A 347 -13.11 -40.10 16.72
C GLY A 347 -12.14 -39.42 15.75
N LEU A 348 -12.63 -38.78 14.68
CA LEU A 348 -11.83 -38.00 13.73
C LEU A 348 -11.53 -36.60 14.28
N TYR A 349 -10.41 -36.03 13.86
CA TYR A 349 -10.00 -34.68 14.22
C TYR A 349 -10.36 -33.71 13.09
N GLU A 350 -10.93 -32.57 13.46
CA GLU A 350 -11.19 -31.44 12.58
C GLU A 350 -10.38 -30.25 13.05
N VAL A 351 -9.53 -29.69 12.18
CA VAL A 351 -8.83 -28.44 12.46
C VAL A 351 -9.78 -27.29 12.12
N ILE A 352 -10.20 -26.56 13.16
CA ILE A 352 -11.21 -25.50 13.06
C ILE A 352 -10.62 -24.10 13.14
N GLY A 353 -9.33 -23.98 13.45
CA GLY A 353 -8.61 -22.72 13.45
C GLY A 353 -7.17 -22.90 13.91
N ARG A 354 -6.48 -21.80 14.21
CA ARG A 354 -5.10 -21.81 14.72
C ARG A 354 -4.94 -20.85 15.88
N SER A 355 -4.38 -21.31 17.00
CA SER A 355 -4.17 -20.56 18.25
C SER A 355 -3.32 -19.30 18.06
N GLY A 356 -2.51 -19.25 17.00
CA GLY A 356 -1.73 -18.08 16.57
C GLY A 356 -2.27 -17.31 15.36
N ARG A 357 -3.41 -17.71 14.75
CA ARG A 357 -4.12 -16.92 13.73
C ARG A 357 -5.30 -16.15 14.32
N PHE A 358 -5.16 -15.82 15.60
CA PHE A 358 -6.02 -14.86 16.23
C PHE A 358 -5.38 -13.49 16.15
N VAL A 359 -6.10 -12.56 15.54
CA VAL A 359 -5.73 -11.16 15.52
C VAL A 359 -6.49 -10.46 16.64
N LYS A 360 -5.79 -9.70 17.47
CA LYS A 360 -6.42 -8.87 18.50
C LYS A 360 -6.53 -7.44 17.98
N LEU A 361 -7.69 -7.06 17.46
CA LEU A 361 -7.99 -5.68 17.05
C LEU A 361 -9.03 -5.10 18.01
N PHE A 362 -8.76 -3.90 18.53
CA PHE A 362 -9.67 -3.22 19.48
C PHE A 362 -10.08 -4.07 20.69
N GLY A 363 -9.20 -4.97 21.14
CA GLY A 363 -9.50 -5.92 22.23
C GLY A 363 -10.36 -7.13 21.82
N LEU A 364 -10.82 -7.20 20.57
CA LEU A 364 -11.55 -8.34 20.01
C LEU A 364 -10.57 -9.40 19.51
N ARG A 365 -10.76 -10.64 19.94
CA ARG A 365 -10.00 -11.81 19.44
C ARG A 365 -10.68 -12.35 18.19
N ILE A 366 -10.10 -12.06 17.02
CA ILE A 366 -10.66 -12.39 15.71
C ILE A 366 -9.99 -13.66 15.18
N ASP A 367 -10.78 -14.67 14.88
CA ASP A 367 -10.32 -15.90 14.24
C ASP A 367 -10.21 -15.70 12.73
N LEU A 368 -8.98 -15.59 12.19
CA LEU A 368 -8.77 -15.38 10.76
C LEU A 368 -9.24 -16.56 9.91
N ASP A 369 -9.18 -17.80 10.41
CA ASP A 369 -9.62 -18.98 9.69
C ASP A 369 -11.16 -19.01 9.55
N ARG A 370 -11.86 -18.59 10.60
CA ARG A 370 -13.32 -18.41 10.56
C ARG A 370 -13.73 -17.32 9.58
N VAL A 371 -13.04 -16.17 9.59
CA VAL A 371 -13.31 -15.05 8.68
C VAL A 371 -13.14 -15.50 7.23
N GLN A 372 -12.05 -16.19 6.90
CA GLN A 372 -11.84 -16.74 5.55
C GLN A 372 -12.89 -17.75 5.14
N THR A 373 -13.25 -18.68 6.03
CA THR A 373 -14.27 -19.70 5.74
C THR A 373 -15.62 -19.05 5.44
N THR A 374 -15.98 -18.01 6.18
CA THR A 374 -17.26 -17.32 6.01
C THR A 374 -17.27 -16.41 4.77
N LEU A 375 -16.11 -15.81 4.42
CA LEU A 375 -15.93 -15.11 3.14
C LEU A 375 -16.17 -16.05 1.96
N ALA A 376 -15.60 -17.26 2.01
CA ALA A 376 -15.77 -18.26 0.95
C ALA A 376 -17.24 -18.68 0.81
N GLN A 377 -17.96 -18.87 1.92
CA GLN A 377 -19.41 -19.14 1.91
C GLN A 377 -20.24 -17.98 1.31
N SER A 378 -19.72 -16.76 1.37
CA SER A 378 -20.33 -15.56 0.79
C SER A 378 -19.92 -15.34 -0.68
N GLY A 379 -19.27 -16.33 -1.30
CA GLY A 379 -18.84 -16.27 -2.70
C GLY A 379 -17.49 -15.56 -2.93
N VAL A 380 -16.77 -15.19 -1.86
CA VAL A 380 -15.48 -14.49 -1.95
C VAL A 380 -14.35 -15.40 -1.51
N THR A 381 -13.55 -15.88 -2.46
CA THR A 381 -12.36 -16.69 -2.17
C THR A 381 -11.19 -15.78 -1.79
N GLY A 382 -10.72 -15.86 -0.54
CA GLY A 382 -9.66 -14.95 -0.06
C GLY A 382 -8.75 -15.48 1.05
N LEU A 383 -7.59 -14.84 1.18
CA LEU A 383 -6.59 -15.03 2.23
C LEU A 383 -6.61 -13.88 3.23
N CYS A 384 -6.73 -14.15 4.53
CA CYS A 384 -6.71 -13.14 5.59
C CYS A 384 -5.47 -13.29 6.48
N THR A 385 -4.83 -12.20 6.87
CA THR A 385 -3.68 -12.21 7.80
C THR A 385 -3.65 -10.95 8.65
N ASP A 386 -2.79 -10.97 9.66
CA ASP A 386 -2.49 -9.80 10.48
C ASP A 386 -1.52 -8.86 9.74
N ASP A 387 -1.72 -7.55 9.90
CA ASP A 387 -0.82 -6.48 9.47
C ASP A 387 -0.47 -5.52 10.64
N GLY A 388 -0.52 -6.04 11.88
CA GLY A 388 -0.17 -5.33 13.11
C GLY A 388 -1.36 -4.60 13.75
N GLU A 389 -1.86 -3.55 13.09
CA GLU A 389 -3.02 -2.76 13.56
C GLU A 389 -4.27 -2.93 12.68
N THR A 390 -4.17 -3.72 11.62
CA THR A 390 -5.29 -3.99 10.70
C THR A 390 -5.24 -5.44 10.20
N LEU A 391 -6.34 -5.91 9.63
CA LEU A 391 -6.48 -7.22 9.03
C LEU A 391 -6.28 -7.12 7.52
N ALA A 392 -5.23 -7.74 7.00
CA ALA A 392 -4.92 -7.77 5.57
C ALA A 392 -5.69 -8.91 4.87
N VAL A 393 -6.25 -8.64 3.68
CA VAL A 393 -7.03 -9.58 2.88
C VAL A 393 -6.58 -9.50 1.41
N ALA A 394 -6.33 -10.65 0.80
CA ALA A 394 -6.25 -10.77 -0.65
C ALA A 394 -7.41 -11.65 -1.14
N ALA A 395 -8.22 -11.18 -2.07
CA ALA A 395 -9.35 -11.92 -2.63
C ALA A 395 -9.24 -12.05 -4.16
N VAL A 396 -9.75 -13.15 -4.70
CA VAL A 396 -9.73 -13.38 -6.16
C VAL A 396 -10.66 -12.38 -6.86
N ASP A 397 -10.15 -11.72 -7.89
CA ASP A 397 -10.96 -10.86 -8.76
C ASP A 397 -11.81 -11.70 -9.70
N THR A 398 -13.12 -11.71 -9.45
CA THR A 398 -14.12 -12.37 -10.30
C THR A 398 -14.90 -11.36 -11.16
N GLY A 399 -14.56 -10.07 -11.11
CA GLY A 399 -15.28 -8.97 -11.76
C GLY A 399 -16.65 -8.64 -11.14
N ALA A 400 -17.13 -9.46 -10.20
CA ALA A 400 -18.43 -9.30 -9.54
C ALA A 400 -18.34 -8.59 -8.18
N THR A 401 -17.16 -8.50 -7.58
CA THR A 401 -16.96 -7.93 -6.24
C THR A 401 -15.77 -6.98 -6.26
N THR A 402 -15.92 -5.83 -5.64
CA THR A 402 -14.87 -4.81 -5.50
C THR A 402 -14.05 -5.03 -4.23
N ALA A 403 -12.81 -4.52 -4.18
CA ALA A 403 -11.97 -4.58 -2.99
C ALA A 403 -12.65 -3.93 -1.76
N GLY A 404 -13.45 -2.87 -1.97
CA GLY A 404 -14.22 -2.23 -0.91
C GLY A 404 -15.35 -3.10 -0.36
N GLU A 405 -16.00 -3.89 -1.21
CA GLU A 405 -17.02 -4.87 -0.78
C GLU A 405 -16.37 -6.02 -0.02
N VAL A 406 -15.22 -6.54 -0.47
CA VAL A 406 -14.44 -7.54 0.28
C VAL A 406 -14.02 -6.99 1.63
N GLN A 407 -13.54 -5.75 1.68
CA GLN A 407 -13.17 -5.06 2.92
C GLN A 407 -14.36 -4.96 3.88
N GLN A 408 -15.51 -4.46 3.42
CA GLN A 408 -16.72 -4.29 4.22
C GLN A 408 -17.28 -5.62 4.72
N LEU A 409 -17.31 -6.64 3.85
CA LEU A 409 -17.77 -7.97 4.17
C LEU A 409 -16.86 -8.60 5.23
N THR A 410 -15.54 -8.57 5.02
CA THR A 410 -14.57 -9.09 5.98
C THR A 410 -14.68 -8.37 7.32
N ALA A 411 -14.84 -7.04 7.33
CA ALA A 411 -14.98 -6.25 8.55
C ALA A 411 -16.24 -6.62 9.34
N THR A 412 -17.36 -6.82 8.62
CA THR A 412 -18.62 -7.30 9.21
C THR A 412 -18.45 -8.69 9.82
N LEU A 413 -17.80 -9.61 9.11
CA LEU A 413 -17.54 -10.98 9.57
C LEU A 413 -16.57 -11.03 10.76
N ALA A 414 -15.60 -10.13 10.81
CA ALA A 414 -14.63 -10.02 11.88
C ALA A 414 -15.13 -9.18 13.07
N GLY A 415 -16.29 -8.51 12.95
CA GLY A 415 -16.84 -7.65 14.00
C GLY A 415 -16.03 -6.38 14.26
N VAL A 416 -15.34 -5.85 13.24
CA VAL A 416 -14.47 -4.66 13.34
C VAL A 416 -14.90 -3.56 12.37
N PRO A 417 -14.50 -2.30 12.60
CA PRO A 417 -14.70 -1.22 11.63
C PRO A 417 -14.02 -1.52 10.29
N ALA A 418 -14.62 -1.10 9.18
CA ALA A 418 -14.08 -1.33 7.83
C ALA A 418 -12.65 -0.80 7.63
N GLY A 419 -12.31 0.32 8.28
CA GLY A 419 -10.96 0.88 8.27
C GLY A 419 -9.90 0.01 8.95
N ALA A 420 -10.31 -1.00 9.72
CA ALA A 420 -9.43 -1.97 10.34
C ALA A 420 -9.15 -3.19 9.46
N VAL A 421 -9.70 -3.22 8.24
CA VAL A 421 -9.44 -4.26 7.25
C VAL A 421 -8.83 -3.61 6.01
N ARG A 422 -7.79 -4.20 5.43
CA ARG A 422 -7.20 -3.81 4.15
C ARG A 422 -7.43 -4.96 3.18
N ALA A 423 -8.19 -4.73 2.11
CA ALA A 423 -8.44 -5.76 1.10
C ALA A 423 -7.84 -5.37 -0.26
N ALA A 424 -7.22 -6.35 -0.92
CA ALA A 424 -6.73 -6.26 -2.28
C ALA A 424 -7.41 -7.33 -3.14
N LEU A 425 -7.78 -6.96 -4.37
CA LEU A 425 -8.19 -7.93 -5.38
C LEU A 425 -6.96 -8.37 -6.17
N VAL A 426 -6.84 -9.67 -6.38
CA VAL A 426 -5.75 -10.28 -7.12
C VAL A 426 -6.31 -11.24 -8.16
N PRO A 427 -5.70 -11.35 -9.35
CA PRO A 427 -6.13 -12.34 -10.34
C PRO A 427 -5.98 -13.77 -9.81
N GLU A 428 -4.99 -14.00 -8.95
CA GLU A 428 -4.75 -15.27 -8.28
C GLU A 428 -4.21 -15.05 -6.87
N LEU A 429 -4.59 -15.92 -5.92
CA LEU A 429 -4.15 -15.77 -4.54
C LEU A 429 -2.63 -16.02 -4.43
N PRO A 430 -1.88 -15.13 -3.75
CA PRO A 430 -0.45 -15.27 -3.59
C PRO A 430 -0.13 -16.56 -2.80
N ARG A 431 0.75 -17.38 -3.37
CA ARG A 431 1.17 -18.66 -2.81
C ARG A 431 2.68 -18.80 -2.92
N LEU A 432 3.26 -19.54 -1.98
CA LEU A 432 4.66 -19.94 -2.02
C LEU A 432 4.88 -20.96 -3.14
N ILE A 433 6.14 -21.25 -3.49
CA ILE A 433 6.49 -22.34 -4.42
C ILE A 433 5.94 -23.70 -3.94
N SER A 434 5.78 -23.87 -2.62
CA SER A 434 5.10 -25.04 -2.03
C SER A 434 3.57 -25.10 -2.27
N GLY A 435 2.98 -24.08 -2.90
CA GLY A 435 1.55 -23.85 -3.16
C GLY A 435 0.68 -23.56 -1.91
N LYS A 436 1.31 -23.36 -0.74
CA LYS A 436 0.65 -22.81 0.46
C LYS A 436 0.39 -21.30 0.32
N PRO A 437 -0.61 -20.73 1.05
CA PRO A 437 -0.80 -19.29 1.14
C PRO A 437 0.47 -18.54 1.53
N ASP A 438 0.83 -17.50 0.76
CA ASP A 438 1.93 -16.60 1.09
C ASP A 438 1.39 -15.37 1.82
N TYR A 439 1.30 -15.46 3.16
CA TYR A 439 0.79 -14.35 3.97
C TYR A 439 1.70 -13.12 3.99
N ALA A 440 3.01 -13.28 3.70
CA ALA A 440 3.89 -12.13 3.56
C ALA A 440 3.56 -11.37 2.28
N ALA A 441 3.33 -12.08 1.16
CA ALA A 441 2.80 -11.48 -0.05
C ALA A 441 1.38 -10.94 0.15
N VAL A 442 0.48 -11.59 0.91
CA VAL A 442 -0.84 -11.02 1.26
C VAL A 442 -0.67 -9.69 2.00
N ARG A 443 0.22 -9.61 3.01
CA ARG A 443 0.53 -8.35 3.68
C ARG A 443 1.07 -7.34 2.70
N THR A 444 2.04 -7.70 1.85
CA THR A 444 2.61 -6.79 0.86
C THR A 444 1.59 -6.35 -0.18
N LEU A 445 0.63 -7.19 -0.58
CA LEU A 445 -0.42 -6.86 -1.54
C LEU A 445 -1.53 -6.01 -0.91
N ALA A 446 -1.86 -6.27 0.36
CA ALA A 446 -2.78 -5.46 1.14
C ALA A 446 -2.17 -4.14 1.65
N ALA A 447 -0.84 -4.11 1.81
CA ALA A 447 -0.02 -2.94 2.15
C ALA A 447 0.50 -2.21 0.91
N ALA A 448 0.48 -2.86 -0.26
CA ALA A 448 0.81 -2.23 -1.52
C ALA A 448 -0.16 -1.06 -1.71
N PRO A 449 0.34 0.11 -2.12
CA PRO A 449 -0.53 1.22 -2.46
C PRO A 449 -1.51 0.71 -3.50
N ARG A 450 -2.82 0.85 -3.21
CA ARG A 450 -3.91 0.44 -4.11
C ARG A 450 -3.53 0.71 -5.57
N VAL A 451 -3.37 -0.34 -6.37
CA VAL A 451 -3.45 -0.23 -7.83
C VAL A 451 -4.93 -0.09 -8.19
N THR A 452 -5.47 1.07 -7.85
CA THR A 452 -6.45 1.77 -8.65
C THR A 452 -5.96 3.20 -8.70
N ASP A 453 -4.90 3.43 -9.47
CA ASP A 453 -4.40 4.73 -9.93
C ASP A 453 -4.99 5.94 -9.17
N VAL A 454 -4.61 6.08 -7.89
CA VAL A 454 -4.89 7.29 -7.11
C VAL A 454 -3.68 8.17 -7.37
N ALA A 455 -3.85 9.20 -8.21
CA ALA A 455 -2.77 10.14 -8.44
C ALA A 455 -2.28 10.65 -7.08
N ASP A 456 -0.96 10.68 -6.88
CA ASP A 456 -0.26 11.12 -5.68
C ASP A 456 -0.83 12.45 -5.15
N LEU A 457 -1.89 12.39 -4.32
CA LEU A 457 -2.60 13.56 -3.82
C LEU A 457 -1.71 14.31 -2.83
N LYS A 458 -0.88 13.59 -2.08
CA LYS A 458 0.12 14.16 -1.19
C LYS A 458 1.15 14.98 -1.98
N GLY A 459 1.65 14.44 -3.09
CA GLY A 459 2.52 15.15 -4.03
C GLY A 459 1.82 16.33 -4.69
N LEU A 460 0.54 16.19 -5.03
CA LEU A 460 -0.28 17.27 -5.60
C LEU A 460 -0.46 18.44 -4.63
N PHE A 461 -0.77 18.14 -3.36
CA PHE A 461 -0.85 19.13 -2.29
C PHE A 461 0.52 19.77 -2.03
N ALA A 462 1.60 18.99 -2.01
CA ALA A 462 2.97 19.49 -1.85
C ALA A 462 3.35 20.47 -2.97
N GLU A 463 2.99 20.13 -4.20
CA GLU A 463 3.28 20.92 -5.39
C GLU A 463 2.53 22.26 -5.37
N VAL A 464 1.23 22.25 -5.05
CA VAL A 464 0.37 23.44 -5.09
C VAL A 464 0.54 24.34 -3.87
N LEU A 465 0.77 23.77 -2.68
CA LEU A 465 1.03 24.53 -1.45
C LEU A 465 2.49 24.95 -1.30
N HIS A 466 3.37 24.44 -2.17
CA HIS A 466 4.81 24.70 -2.16
C HIS A 466 5.50 24.36 -0.83
N VAL A 467 5.04 23.27 -0.20
CA VAL A 467 5.61 22.71 1.03
C VAL A 467 6.25 21.35 0.72
N PRO A 468 7.29 20.93 1.47
CA PRO A 468 7.85 19.59 1.31
C PRO A 468 6.77 18.52 1.48
N ALA A 469 6.70 17.54 0.58
CA ALA A 469 5.74 16.43 0.69
C ALA A 469 5.86 15.68 2.03
N ALA A 470 7.08 15.57 2.57
CA ALA A 470 7.34 14.98 3.88
C ALA A 470 6.77 15.79 5.07
N SER A 471 6.44 17.07 4.88
CA SER A 471 5.86 17.94 5.91
C SER A 471 4.33 18.00 5.87
N ILE A 472 3.70 17.32 4.90
CA ILE A 472 2.24 17.22 4.81
C ILE A 472 1.78 16.05 5.65
N ASP A 473 1.07 16.38 6.72
CA ASP A 473 0.30 15.43 7.50
C ASP A 473 -0.94 14.99 6.69
N SER A 474 -1.22 13.69 6.69
CA SER A 474 -2.35 13.12 5.94
C SER A 474 -3.69 13.33 6.66
N ASP A 475 -3.63 13.67 7.95
CA ASP A 475 -4.79 14.08 8.76
C ASP A 475 -5.05 15.60 8.70
N ALA A 476 -4.23 16.36 7.96
CA ALA A 476 -4.44 17.78 7.74
C ALA A 476 -5.30 18.04 6.48
N SER A 477 -6.24 18.99 6.57
CA SER A 477 -7.01 19.45 5.41
C SER A 477 -6.23 20.50 4.60
N PHE A 478 -6.71 20.80 3.38
CA PHE A 478 -6.16 21.88 2.55
C PHE A 478 -6.09 23.22 3.30
N VAL A 479 -7.09 23.48 4.14
CA VAL A 479 -7.16 24.67 5.00
C VAL A 479 -6.09 24.63 6.10
N ASP A 480 -5.88 23.48 6.74
CA ASP A 480 -4.93 23.34 7.85
C ASP A 480 -3.49 23.53 7.37
N LEU A 481 -3.21 23.11 6.13
CA LEU A 481 -1.93 23.26 5.45
C LEU A 481 -1.69 24.68 4.90
N GLY A 482 -2.58 25.63 5.16
CA GLY A 482 -2.42 27.03 4.77
C GLY A 482 -2.84 27.36 3.33
N GLY A 483 -3.72 26.55 2.76
CA GLY A 483 -4.35 26.82 1.47
C GLY A 483 -5.08 28.16 1.43
N ASN A 484 -4.99 28.85 0.28
CA ASN A 484 -5.60 30.16 0.06
C ASN A 484 -6.42 30.16 -1.23
N SER A 485 -7.11 31.26 -1.51
CA SER A 485 -8.05 31.31 -2.64
C SER A 485 -7.41 31.13 -4.03
N LEU A 486 -6.09 31.31 -4.19
CA LEU A 486 -5.37 31.09 -5.44
C LEU A 486 -4.90 29.63 -5.55
N SER A 487 -4.27 29.09 -4.51
CA SER A 487 -3.89 27.67 -4.48
C SER A 487 -5.10 26.74 -4.51
N TYR A 488 -6.25 27.22 -4.05
CA TYR A 488 -7.53 26.53 -4.14
C TYR A 488 -7.96 26.23 -5.59
N VAL A 489 -7.84 27.21 -6.48
CA VAL A 489 -8.20 27.06 -7.89
C VAL A 489 -7.28 26.05 -8.54
N ALA A 490 -5.97 26.19 -8.32
CA ALA A 490 -4.95 25.32 -8.88
C ALA A 490 -5.13 23.86 -8.42
N ILE A 491 -5.47 23.63 -7.15
CA ILE A 491 -5.62 22.28 -6.63
C ILE A 491 -6.99 21.68 -6.92
N SER A 492 -8.08 22.45 -6.90
CA SER A 492 -9.44 21.93 -7.18
C SER A 492 -9.55 21.37 -8.58
N VAL A 493 -9.00 22.05 -9.58
CA VAL A 493 -8.99 21.59 -10.99
C VAL A 493 -8.18 20.31 -11.15
N ARG A 494 -7.05 20.20 -10.44
CA ARG A 494 -6.19 19.01 -10.51
C ARG A 494 -6.78 17.84 -9.72
N LEU A 495 -7.32 18.10 -8.54
CA LEU A 495 -8.05 17.11 -7.74
C LEU A 495 -9.28 16.61 -8.47
N GLU A 496 -10.00 17.46 -9.18
CA GLU A 496 -11.16 17.04 -9.95
C GLU A 496 -10.80 16.20 -11.18
N ARG A 497 -9.63 16.44 -11.79
CA ARG A 497 -9.07 15.52 -12.82
C ARG A 497 -8.72 14.17 -12.24
N THR A 498 -8.21 14.13 -11.00
CA THR A 498 -7.82 12.89 -10.31
C THR A 498 -9.03 12.13 -9.73
N LEU A 499 -9.95 12.83 -9.09
CA LEU A 499 -11.07 12.28 -8.30
C LEU A 499 -12.38 12.19 -9.08
N GLY A 500 -12.48 12.86 -10.23
CA GLY A 500 -13.67 12.91 -11.10
C GLY A 500 -14.82 13.78 -10.58
N ARG A 501 -15.21 13.63 -9.31
CA ARG A 501 -16.20 14.49 -8.64
C ARG A 501 -15.64 15.01 -7.33
N LEU A 502 -15.44 16.31 -7.26
CA LEU A 502 -14.92 16.95 -6.04
C LEU A 502 -16.05 17.09 -4.99
N PRO A 503 -15.88 16.59 -3.75
CA PRO A 503 -16.86 16.78 -2.67
C PRO A 503 -17.07 18.27 -2.35
N LYS A 504 -18.29 18.65 -1.94
CA LYS A 504 -18.64 20.08 -1.68
C LYS A 504 -17.75 20.75 -0.62
N ASP A 505 -17.29 20.00 0.37
CA ASP A 505 -16.45 20.49 1.48
C ASP A 505 -15.04 19.88 1.47
N TRP A 506 -14.53 19.49 0.29
CA TRP A 506 -13.22 18.82 0.14
C TRP A 506 -12.07 19.57 0.83
N HIS A 507 -12.12 20.89 0.84
CA HIS A 507 -11.10 21.76 1.43
C HIS A 507 -10.96 21.68 2.96
N ARG A 508 -11.97 21.11 3.62
CA ARG A 508 -11.98 20.82 5.06
C ARG A 508 -11.85 19.34 5.36
N MET A 509 -11.91 18.49 4.34
CA MET A 509 -11.64 17.07 4.47
C MET A 509 -10.14 16.87 4.64
N THR A 510 -9.76 15.88 5.43
CA THR A 510 -8.36 15.49 5.55
C THR A 510 -7.87 14.92 4.22
N LEU A 511 -6.57 14.96 3.97
CA LEU A 511 -6.00 14.34 2.76
C LEU A 511 -6.39 12.86 2.67
N ARG A 512 -6.39 12.14 3.79
CA ARG A 512 -6.88 10.76 3.90
C ARG A 512 -8.34 10.63 3.47
N ASP A 513 -9.24 11.50 3.97
CA ASP A 513 -10.66 11.46 3.60
C ASP A 513 -10.88 11.72 2.11
N LEU A 514 -10.06 12.58 1.49
CA LEU A 514 -10.12 12.84 0.05
C LEU A 514 -9.69 11.64 -0.79
N GLU A 515 -8.70 10.88 -0.34
CA GLU A 515 -8.23 9.64 -0.99
C GLU A 515 -9.30 8.55 -0.99
N HIS A 516 -10.23 8.57 -0.02
CA HIS A 516 -11.36 7.64 0.04
C HIS A 516 -12.51 7.97 -0.93
N HIS A 517 -12.53 9.15 -1.57
CA HIS A 517 -13.60 9.58 -2.50
C HIS A 517 -13.35 9.22 -3.98
N CYS A 518 -12.37 8.36 -4.28
CA CYS A 518 -12.01 7.95 -5.65
C CYS A 518 -13.06 7.01 -6.29
N ALA A 519 -13.61 7.42 -7.43
CA ALA A 519 -14.35 6.53 -8.34
C ALA A 519 -13.79 6.67 -9.77
N PRO A 520 -13.28 5.59 -10.39
CA PRO A 520 -12.77 5.67 -11.75
C PRO A 520 -13.93 5.67 -12.75
N ARG A 521 -14.27 6.83 -13.32
CA ARG A 521 -15.00 6.91 -14.59
C ARG A 521 -14.46 8.02 -15.47
N ARG A 522 -14.04 7.68 -16.69
CA ARG A 522 -13.97 8.67 -17.78
C ARG A 522 -15.37 9.21 -18.04
N ARG A 523 -15.56 10.53 -17.89
CA ARG A 523 -16.83 11.22 -18.19
C ARG A 523 -16.59 12.41 -19.11
N ARG A 524 -17.54 12.64 -20.03
CA ARG A 524 -17.58 13.84 -20.91
C ARG A 524 -17.91 15.14 -20.15
N TRP A 525 -18.39 15.03 -18.90
CA TRP A 525 -18.86 16.12 -18.06
C TRP A 525 -18.07 16.19 -16.75
N ALA A 526 -17.67 17.40 -16.36
CA ALA A 526 -16.99 17.72 -15.12
C ALA A 526 -17.85 18.70 -14.29
N THR A 527 -17.54 18.83 -13.00
CA THR A 527 -18.07 19.91 -12.19
C THR A 527 -17.03 21.03 -12.11
N VAL A 528 -17.43 22.25 -11.74
CA VAL A 528 -16.53 23.35 -11.41
C VAL A 528 -17.18 24.11 -10.28
N GLU A 529 -16.43 24.46 -9.25
CA GLU A 529 -16.96 25.30 -8.19
C GLU A 529 -17.40 26.66 -8.72
N THR A 530 -18.54 27.13 -8.24
CA THR A 530 -19.12 28.38 -8.69
C THR A 530 -18.19 29.57 -8.47
N SER A 531 -17.42 29.59 -7.38
CA SER A 531 -16.40 30.62 -7.13
C SER A 531 -15.28 30.62 -8.18
N VAL A 532 -14.88 29.45 -8.69
CA VAL A 532 -13.87 29.28 -9.75
C VAL A 532 -14.44 29.73 -11.09
N ALA A 533 -15.65 29.27 -11.43
CA ALA A 533 -16.34 29.63 -12.66
C ALA A 533 -16.62 31.15 -12.74
N LEU A 534 -17.09 31.76 -11.66
CA LEU A 534 -17.33 33.20 -11.58
C LEU A 534 -16.04 34.01 -11.67
N ARG A 535 -14.91 33.51 -11.13
CA ARG A 535 -13.61 34.17 -11.27
C ARG A 535 -13.13 34.18 -12.73
N ALA A 536 -13.27 33.05 -13.42
CA ALA A 536 -12.95 32.94 -14.85
C ALA A 536 -13.85 33.83 -15.72
N ALA A 537 -15.17 33.81 -15.47
CA ALA A 537 -16.11 34.67 -16.19
C ALA A 537 -15.84 36.15 -15.92
N ALA A 538 -15.57 36.52 -14.67
CA ALA A 538 -15.35 37.89 -14.29
C ALA A 538 -14.06 38.48 -14.89
N ILE A 539 -12.97 37.72 -14.99
CA ILE A 539 -11.76 38.23 -15.63
C ILE A 539 -11.96 38.47 -17.13
N VAL A 540 -12.69 37.59 -17.82
CA VAL A 540 -13.07 37.79 -19.23
C VAL A 540 -13.96 39.03 -19.38
N LEU A 541 -14.94 39.20 -18.48
CA LEU A 541 -15.82 40.38 -18.48
C LEU A 541 -15.05 41.68 -18.25
N ILE A 542 -14.06 41.68 -17.34
CA ILE A 542 -13.21 42.84 -17.05
C ILE A 542 -12.38 43.21 -18.27
N VAL A 543 -11.62 42.25 -18.82
CA VAL A 543 -10.72 42.49 -19.95
C VAL A 543 -11.53 42.87 -21.20
N GLY A 544 -12.61 42.15 -21.49
CA GLY A 544 -13.48 42.43 -22.63
C GLY A 544 -14.17 43.79 -22.54
N SER A 545 -14.59 44.22 -21.34
CA SER A 545 -15.19 45.55 -21.18
C SER A 545 -14.16 46.67 -21.28
N HIS A 546 -12.94 46.48 -20.78
CA HIS A 546 -11.86 47.46 -20.91
C HIS A 546 -11.31 47.58 -22.33
N ALA A 547 -11.28 46.48 -23.09
CA ALA A 547 -10.90 46.47 -24.50
C ALA A 547 -12.05 46.88 -25.44
N GLU A 548 -13.17 47.37 -24.89
CA GLU A 548 -14.38 47.78 -25.62
C GLU A 548 -14.96 46.68 -26.52
N LEU A 549 -14.74 45.40 -26.20
CA LEU A 549 -15.32 44.28 -26.94
C LEU A 549 -16.82 44.17 -26.68
N PHE A 550 -17.26 44.46 -25.45
CA PHE A 550 -18.66 44.54 -25.05
C PHE A 550 -18.82 45.42 -23.80
N ALA A 551 -20.01 45.98 -23.56
CA ALA A 551 -20.26 46.87 -22.42
C ALA A 551 -20.89 46.15 -21.21
N LEU A 552 -20.27 45.06 -20.73
CA LEU A 552 -20.77 44.26 -19.59
C LEU A 552 -19.94 44.51 -18.33
N TRP A 553 -20.12 45.70 -17.77
CA TRP A 553 -19.50 46.13 -16.53
C TRP A 553 -20.07 45.37 -15.33
N GLY A 554 -19.24 44.99 -14.37
CA GLY A 554 -19.68 44.30 -13.15
C GLY A 554 -18.76 43.18 -12.66
N GLY A 555 -17.89 42.65 -13.53
CA GLY A 555 -16.97 41.56 -13.20
C GLY A 555 -16.14 41.78 -11.92
N ALA A 556 -15.61 42.99 -11.71
CA ALA A 556 -14.83 43.30 -10.50
C ALA A 556 -15.66 43.22 -9.20
N HIS A 557 -16.96 43.52 -9.24
CA HIS A 557 -17.84 43.44 -8.07
C HIS A 557 -18.20 41.98 -7.76
N ILE A 558 -18.38 41.16 -8.80
CA ILE A 558 -18.50 39.71 -8.67
C ILE A 558 -17.22 39.13 -8.06
N LEU A 559 -16.04 39.54 -8.53
CA LEU A 559 -14.75 39.13 -7.94
C LEU A 559 -14.63 39.52 -6.47
N LEU A 560 -15.15 40.69 -6.08
CA LEU A 560 -15.09 41.16 -4.70
C LEU A 560 -15.99 40.31 -3.78
N GLY A 561 -17.18 39.93 -4.25
CA GLY A 561 -18.02 38.96 -3.55
C GLY A 561 -17.41 37.55 -3.49
N VAL A 562 -16.80 37.09 -4.57
CA VAL A 562 -16.05 35.82 -4.58
C VAL A 562 -14.86 35.86 -3.61
N ALA A 563 -14.17 37.01 -3.51
CA ALA A 563 -13.07 37.20 -2.56
C ALA A 563 -13.56 37.10 -1.11
N GLY A 564 -14.69 37.72 -0.78
CA GLY A 564 -15.32 37.62 0.54
C GLY A 564 -15.80 36.21 0.87
N TYR A 565 -16.39 35.51 -0.11
CA TYR A 565 -16.80 34.12 0.02
C TYR A 565 -15.63 33.19 0.32
N ASN A 566 -14.53 33.36 -0.42
CA ASN A 566 -13.30 32.60 -0.19
C ASN A 566 -12.64 32.96 1.15
N PHE A 567 -12.66 34.23 1.56
CA PHE A 567 -12.18 34.66 2.87
C PHE A 567 -12.92 33.94 4.01
N GLY A 568 -14.25 33.87 3.95
CA GLY A 568 -15.06 33.16 4.94
C GLY A 568 -14.78 31.66 5.01
N ARG A 569 -14.39 31.04 3.88
CA ARG A 569 -14.10 29.60 3.77
C ARG A 569 -12.69 29.22 4.22
N PHE A 570 -11.67 30.01 3.86
CA PHE A 570 -10.25 29.63 4.01
C PHE A 570 -9.49 30.41 5.07
N CYS A 571 -9.87 31.65 5.35
CA CYS A 571 -9.13 32.51 6.28
C CYS A 571 -9.71 32.46 7.70
N LEU A 572 -10.97 32.06 7.85
CA LEU A 572 -11.69 32.02 9.12
C LEU A 572 -12.08 30.59 9.49
N THR A 573 -11.06 29.79 9.78
CA THR A 573 -11.16 28.35 10.06
C THR A 573 -10.78 28.05 11.51
N PRO A 574 -11.17 26.89 12.09
CA PRO A 574 -11.07 26.67 13.53
C PRO A 574 -9.64 26.56 14.10
N VAL A 575 -8.61 26.77 13.28
CA VAL A 575 -7.18 26.81 13.67
C VAL A 575 -6.86 27.90 14.71
N PRO A 576 -5.78 27.76 15.50
CA PRO A 576 -5.37 28.76 16.48
C PRO A 576 -5.17 30.16 15.88
N ARG A 577 -5.46 31.22 16.66
CA ARG A 577 -5.39 32.63 16.22
C ARG A 577 -4.04 33.00 15.59
N SER A 578 -2.92 32.52 16.15
CA SER A 578 -1.57 32.78 15.62
C SER A 578 -1.37 32.21 14.21
N THR A 579 -1.88 30.99 13.97
CA THR A 579 -1.87 30.34 12.65
C THR A 579 -2.79 31.05 11.67
N ARG A 580 -3.98 31.45 12.13
CA ARG A 580 -4.95 32.24 11.35
C ARG A 580 -4.37 33.57 10.85
N LEU A 581 -3.72 34.32 11.75
CA LEU A 581 -3.05 35.58 11.41
C LEU A 581 -1.88 35.37 10.43
N ARG A 582 -1.15 34.26 10.56
CA ARG A 582 -0.10 33.88 9.61
C ARG A 582 -0.67 33.60 8.22
N HIS A 583 -1.79 32.87 8.12
CA HIS A 583 -2.46 32.59 6.84
C HIS A 583 -3.00 33.86 6.18
N LEU A 584 -3.59 34.76 6.97
CA LEU A 584 -4.05 36.06 6.50
C LEU A 584 -2.90 36.92 5.95
N ARG A 585 -1.81 37.04 6.72
CA ARG A 585 -0.59 37.75 6.27
C ARG A 585 -0.03 37.14 4.98
N ASN A 586 0.01 35.82 4.88
CA ASN A 586 0.47 35.15 3.67
C ASN A 586 -0.46 35.47 2.47
N THR A 587 -1.78 35.44 2.66
CA THR A 587 -2.75 35.77 1.61
C THR A 587 -2.59 37.22 1.13
N ILE A 588 -2.40 38.15 2.07
CA ILE A 588 -2.09 39.56 1.76
C ILE A 588 -0.79 39.66 0.95
N ALA A 589 0.28 39.01 1.40
CA ALA A 589 1.57 39.03 0.69
C ALA A 589 1.46 38.43 -0.72
N TRP A 590 0.66 37.38 -0.90
CA TRP A 590 0.43 36.73 -2.20
C TRP A 590 -0.26 37.62 -3.23
N ILE A 591 -1.06 38.60 -2.79
CA ILE A 591 -1.71 39.58 -3.66
C ILE A 591 -0.83 40.83 -3.79
N ALA A 592 -0.31 41.34 -2.68
CA ALA A 592 0.43 42.59 -2.63
C ALA A 592 1.79 42.50 -3.34
N VAL A 593 2.58 41.45 -3.08
CA VAL A 593 3.95 41.36 -3.62
C VAL A 593 3.97 41.33 -5.15
N PRO A 594 3.19 40.47 -5.84
CA PRO A 594 3.17 40.50 -7.30
C PRO A 594 2.64 41.82 -7.88
N SER A 595 1.64 42.42 -7.21
CA SER A 595 1.07 43.70 -7.63
C SER A 595 2.07 44.84 -7.49
N ILE A 596 2.81 44.91 -6.38
CA ILE A 596 3.84 45.92 -6.13
C ILE A 596 5.02 45.72 -7.10
N VAL A 597 5.47 44.48 -7.32
CA VAL A 597 6.54 44.19 -8.29
C VAL A 597 6.12 44.61 -9.69
N TRP A 598 4.88 44.34 -10.09
CA TRP A 598 4.36 44.80 -11.38
C TRP A 598 4.30 46.32 -11.45
N VAL A 599 3.82 46.99 -10.40
CA VAL A 599 3.81 48.46 -10.32
C VAL A 599 5.23 49.02 -10.43
N VAL A 600 6.24 48.41 -9.80
CA VAL A 600 7.66 48.81 -9.95
C VAL A 600 8.11 48.69 -11.41
N VAL A 601 7.81 47.57 -12.07
CA VAL A 601 8.17 47.37 -13.48
C VAL A 601 7.43 48.37 -14.37
N ALA A 602 6.13 48.58 -14.14
CA ALA A 602 5.32 49.50 -14.90
C ALA A 602 5.71 50.96 -14.67
N LEU A 603 6.13 51.35 -13.46
CA LEU A 603 6.69 52.67 -13.15
C LEU A 603 7.96 52.98 -13.95
N VAL A 604 8.74 51.96 -14.29
CA VAL A 604 9.96 52.11 -15.11
C VAL A 604 9.64 52.19 -16.60
N LEU A 605 8.56 51.54 -17.03
CA LEU A 605 8.19 51.39 -18.44
C LEU A 605 7.12 52.38 -18.91
N THR A 606 6.35 52.96 -18.00
CA THR A 606 5.18 53.81 -18.29
C THR A 606 5.07 54.93 -17.25
N ASP A 607 4.67 56.12 -17.69
CA ASP A 607 4.39 57.25 -16.80
C ASP A 607 2.99 57.20 -16.14
N ASP A 608 2.28 56.08 -16.33
CA ASP A 608 0.89 55.92 -15.87
C ASP A 608 0.77 55.78 -14.35
N TYR A 609 1.83 55.36 -13.65
CA TYR A 609 1.80 55.01 -12.22
C TYR A 609 2.53 56.04 -11.35
N HIS A 610 2.03 56.26 -10.12
CA HIS A 610 2.67 57.08 -9.09
C HIS A 610 3.21 56.24 -7.92
N ALA A 611 4.12 56.82 -7.11
CA ALA A 611 4.70 56.18 -5.92
C ALA A 611 3.66 55.70 -4.90
N SER A 612 2.51 56.36 -4.81
CA SER A 612 1.35 55.95 -4.01
C SER A 612 0.77 54.57 -4.41
N ASN A 613 0.98 54.12 -5.66
CA ASN A 613 0.61 52.78 -6.12
C ASN A 613 1.50 51.68 -5.51
N LEU A 614 2.73 51.99 -5.09
CA LEU A 614 3.60 51.04 -4.40
C LEU A 614 3.06 50.65 -3.02
N LEU A 615 2.26 51.53 -2.42
CA LEU A 615 1.55 51.27 -1.17
C LEU A 615 0.17 50.66 -1.40
N LEU A 616 -0.24 50.45 -2.66
CA LEU A 616 -1.61 50.10 -3.04
C LEU A 616 -2.62 51.03 -2.36
N ALA A 617 -2.28 52.31 -2.27
CA ALA A 617 -3.03 53.34 -1.56
C ALA A 617 -3.24 54.58 -2.44
N ASN A 618 -3.17 54.41 -3.77
CA ASN A 618 -3.25 55.51 -4.73
C ASN A 618 -4.59 56.26 -4.66
N LYS A 619 -5.67 55.59 -4.26
CA LYS A 619 -6.96 56.24 -4.11
C LYS A 619 -7.10 57.05 -2.82
N PHE A 620 -6.24 56.79 -1.83
CA PHE A 620 -6.20 57.53 -0.56
C PHE A 620 -5.15 58.65 -0.57
N LEU A 621 -4.00 58.40 -1.21
CA LEU A 621 -2.80 59.22 -1.14
C LEU A 621 -2.34 59.78 -2.49
N GLY A 622 -2.96 59.37 -3.60
CA GLY A 622 -2.57 59.76 -4.96
C GLY A 622 -3.40 60.91 -5.54
N PRO A 623 -2.94 61.50 -6.67
CA PRO A 623 -3.64 62.60 -7.34
C PRO A 623 -5.02 62.15 -7.85
N HIS A 624 -6.05 62.99 -7.67
CA HIS A 624 -7.45 62.67 -8.05
C HIS A 624 -7.66 62.50 -9.56
N ASP A 625 -6.77 63.09 -10.39
CA ASP A 625 -6.84 63.07 -11.86
C ASP A 625 -5.97 61.95 -12.49
N SER A 626 -5.44 61.05 -11.68
CA SER A 626 -4.55 59.99 -12.16
C SER A 626 -5.32 58.89 -12.91
N MET A 627 -4.94 58.61 -14.17
CA MET A 627 -5.49 57.52 -14.98
C MET A 627 -5.39 56.15 -14.28
N THR A 628 -4.47 55.97 -13.32
CA THR A 628 -4.30 54.74 -12.53
C THR A 628 -5.17 54.62 -11.29
N ALA A 629 -5.88 55.69 -10.88
CA ALA A 629 -6.87 55.62 -9.78
C ALA A 629 -8.03 54.64 -10.08
N GLY A 630 -8.27 54.35 -11.37
CA GLY A 630 -9.20 53.33 -11.84
C GLY A 630 -8.58 51.97 -12.17
N ARG A 631 -7.30 51.89 -12.56
CA ARG A 631 -6.72 50.65 -13.14
C ARG A 631 -6.49 49.56 -12.11
N LEU A 632 -6.00 49.89 -10.91
CA LEU A 632 -5.71 48.92 -9.83
C LEU A 632 -6.71 48.95 -8.67
N TRP A 633 -7.82 49.68 -8.81
CA TRP A 633 -8.75 49.95 -7.70
C TRP A 633 -9.21 48.67 -6.99
N PHE A 634 -9.49 47.60 -7.73
CA PHE A 634 -9.95 46.33 -7.16
C PHE A 634 -8.91 45.72 -6.21
N VAL A 635 -7.63 45.72 -6.62
CA VAL A 635 -6.53 45.14 -5.83
C VAL A 635 -6.27 45.97 -4.58
N GLU A 636 -6.30 47.29 -4.70
CA GLU A 636 -6.18 48.23 -3.58
C GLU A 636 -7.29 48.02 -2.54
N VAL A 637 -8.55 47.95 -2.98
CA VAL A 637 -9.68 47.67 -2.09
C VAL A 637 -9.53 46.33 -1.39
N LEU A 638 -9.23 45.29 -2.16
CA LEU A 638 -9.08 43.96 -1.60
C LEU A 638 -7.95 43.90 -0.58
N PHE A 639 -6.81 44.54 -0.86
CA PHE A 639 -5.67 44.63 0.04
C PHE A 639 -6.06 45.28 1.38
N TRP A 640 -6.67 46.46 1.35
CA TRP A 640 -7.03 47.18 2.58
C TRP A 640 -8.17 46.53 3.35
N ILE A 641 -9.13 45.89 2.68
CA ILE A 641 -10.13 45.05 3.35
C ILE A 641 -9.45 43.92 4.13
N LEU A 642 -8.51 43.22 3.50
CA LEU A 642 -7.80 42.12 4.16
C LEU A 642 -6.92 42.62 5.31
N VAL A 643 -6.26 43.76 5.18
CA VAL A 643 -5.47 44.38 6.26
C VAL A 643 -6.37 44.76 7.44
N ALA A 644 -7.48 45.46 7.19
CA ALA A 644 -8.43 45.86 8.23
C ALA A 644 -9.05 44.64 8.93
N LEU A 645 -9.51 43.65 8.17
CA LEU A 645 -10.06 42.42 8.74
C LEU A 645 -9.01 41.60 9.49
N THR A 646 -7.74 41.65 9.09
CA THR A 646 -6.65 41.02 9.84
C THR A 646 -6.46 41.70 11.20
N ALA A 647 -6.53 43.03 11.26
CA ALA A 647 -6.48 43.78 12.52
C ALA A 647 -7.68 43.44 13.42
N VAL A 648 -8.89 43.36 12.86
CA VAL A 648 -10.09 42.92 13.59
C VAL A 648 -9.92 41.49 14.12
N CYS A 649 -9.48 40.55 13.29
CA CYS A 649 -9.24 39.15 13.69
C CYS A 649 -8.07 39.00 14.67
N ALA A 650 -7.21 40.02 14.78
CA ALA A 650 -6.21 40.09 15.82
C ALA A 650 -6.80 40.49 17.17
N LEU A 651 -8.06 40.89 17.30
CA LEU A 651 -8.67 41.17 18.61
C LEU A 651 -9.19 39.88 19.26
N PRO A 652 -8.84 39.56 20.52
CA PRO A 652 -9.32 38.35 21.20
C PRO A 652 -10.84 38.27 21.35
N GLY A 653 -11.52 39.41 21.42
CA GLY A 653 -12.99 39.48 21.47
C GLY A 653 -13.64 39.12 20.14
N ALA A 654 -13.09 39.61 19.04
CA ALA A 654 -13.57 39.32 17.69
C ALA A 654 -13.36 37.84 17.33
N ASP A 655 -12.21 37.25 17.67
CA ASP A 655 -11.96 35.81 17.44
C ASP A 655 -12.94 34.93 18.21
N ARG A 656 -13.24 35.27 19.47
CA ARG A 656 -14.24 34.56 20.28
C ARG A 656 -15.65 34.68 19.69
N LEU A 657 -16.03 35.86 19.20
CA LEU A 657 -17.35 36.09 18.62
C LEU A 657 -17.53 35.37 17.28
N GLU A 658 -16.52 35.40 16.41
CA GLU A 658 -16.50 34.69 15.13
C GLU A 658 -16.67 33.18 15.33
N ARG A 659 -16.00 32.60 16.34
CA ARG A 659 -16.14 31.17 16.65
C ARG A 659 -17.50 30.79 17.20
N ARG A 660 -18.09 31.64 18.05
CA ARG A 660 -19.40 31.36 18.68
C ARG A 660 -20.57 31.54 17.72
N ARG A 661 -20.54 32.57 16.87
CA ARG A 661 -21.64 32.91 15.95
C ARG A 661 -21.09 33.40 14.60
N PRO A 662 -20.57 32.48 13.75
CA PRO A 662 -19.87 32.85 12.52
C PRO A 662 -20.74 33.59 11.50
N PHE A 663 -22.00 33.19 11.33
CA PHE A 663 -22.94 33.88 10.45
C PHE A 663 -23.31 35.27 10.97
N ALA A 664 -23.66 35.38 12.26
CA ALA A 664 -24.01 36.67 12.86
C ALA A 664 -22.85 37.66 12.80
N PHE A 665 -21.62 37.19 13.01
CA PHE A 665 -20.42 38.00 12.88
C PHE A 665 -20.26 38.55 11.46
N ALA A 666 -20.39 37.72 10.42
CA ALA A 666 -20.37 38.17 9.03
C ALA A 666 -21.54 39.13 8.69
N ALA A 667 -22.73 38.87 9.24
CA ALA A 667 -23.92 39.69 9.04
C ALA A 667 -23.76 41.11 9.62
N VAL A 668 -23.03 41.27 10.73
CA VAL A 668 -22.70 42.60 11.29
C VAL A 668 -21.86 43.40 10.30
N PHE A 669 -20.85 42.80 9.69
CA PHE A 669 -20.04 43.47 8.66
C PHE A 669 -20.84 43.79 7.40
N LEU A 670 -21.78 42.94 7.02
CA LEU A 670 -22.70 43.21 5.91
C LEU A 670 -23.61 44.40 6.22
N ALA A 671 -24.20 44.44 7.41
CA ALA A 671 -25.01 45.57 7.86
C ALA A 671 -24.21 46.87 7.93
N LEU A 672 -22.97 46.84 8.45
CA LEU A 672 -22.06 47.97 8.46
C LEU A 672 -21.78 48.48 7.04
N GLY A 673 -21.46 47.57 6.11
CA GLY A 673 -21.23 47.90 4.71
C GLY A 673 -22.45 48.52 4.02
N LEU A 674 -23.66 48.04 4.33
CA LEU A 674 -24.90 48.62 3.81
C LEU A 674 -25.24 49.97 4.45
N GLY A 675 -24.93 50.16 5.73
CA GLY A 675 -25.08 51.45 6.40
C GLY A 675 -24.20 52.53 5.77
N LEU A 676 -22.96 52.17 5.40
CA LEU A 676 -22.07 53.05 4.63
C LEU A 676 -22.61 53.31 3.22
N ARG A 677 -23.16 52.27 2.57
CA ARG A 677 -23.75 52.36 1.23
C ARG A 677 -24.92 53.33 1.15
N TYR A 678 -25.85 53.29 2.11
CA TYR A 678 -27.00 54.20 2.17
C TYR A 678 -26.70 55.52 2.89
N ASP A 679 -25.45 55.74 3.30
CA ASP A 679 -25.01 56.91 4.06
C ASP A 679 -25.89 57.18 5.31
N LEU A 680 -26.30 56.13 6.02
CA LEU A 680 -27.08 56.25 7.25
C LEU A 680 -26.43 57.17 8.31
N PRO A 681 -25.09 57.23 8.45
CA PRO A 681 -24.43 58.16 9.36
C PRO A 681 -24.41 59.62 8.88
N GLY A 682 -24.79 59.92 7.63
CA GLY A 682 -24.82 61.28 7.08
C GLY A 682 -23.44 61.88 6.80
N PHE A 683 -22.45 61.06 6.45
CA PHE A 683 -21.08 61.52 6.22
C PHE A 683 -20.89 62.23 4.86
N GLY A 684 -21.89 62.21 3.97
CA GLY A 684 -21.80 62.88 2.67
C GLY A 684 -20.80 62.22 1.72
N LEU A 685 -20.50 60.94 1.95
CA LEU A 685 -19.47 60.17 1.23
C LEU A 685 -19.73 60.07 -0.28
N GLY A 686 -20.98 60.27 -0.71
CA GLY A 686 -21.40 60.23 -2.10
C GLY A 686 -20.83 61.32 -3.02
N ARG A 687 -20.22 62.39 -2.51
CA ARG A 687 -19.66 63.48 -3.35
C ARG A 687 -18.13 63.62 -3.36
N ALA A 688 -17.40 63.15 -2.35
CA ALA A 688 -15.96 63.39 -2.28
C ALA A 688 -15.13 62.25 -1.70
N ALA A 689 -15.72 61.13 -1.25
CA ALA A 689 -14.93 60.17 -0.50
C ALA A 689 -15.27 58.70 -0.78
N TRP A 690 -14.40 58.05 -1.55
CA TRP A 690 -14.06 56.64 -1.35
C TRP A 690 -15.14 55.65 -1.87
N PHE A 691 -15.38 55.68 -3.19
CA PHE A 691 -16.12 54.67 -3.96
C PHE A 691 -15.74 53.20 -3.62
N THR A 692 -14.56 53.03 -3.02
CA THR A 692 -13.93 51.79 -2.58
C THR A 692 -14.46 51.21 -1.28
N MET A 693 -14.79 52.05 -0.29
CA MET A 693 -15.42 51.59 0.96
C MET A 693 -16.87 51.17 0.73
N LEU A 694 -17.56 51.85 -0.20
CA LEU A 694 -18.89 51.47 -0.64
C LEU A 694 -18.91 50.13 -1.38
N ALA A 695 -17.77 49.61 -1.82
CA ALA A 695 -17.69 48.28 -2.40
C ALA A 695 -17.53 47.17 -1.34
N PHE A 696 -17.16 47.50 -0.10
CA PHE A 696 -16.93 46.52 0.97
C PHE A 696 -18.14 45.61 1.22
N TRP A 697 -19.37 46.12 1.09
CA TRP A 697 -20.56 45.30 1.33
C TRP A 697 -20.68 44.13 0.34
N PHE A 698 -20.10 44.20 -0.87
CA PHE A 698 -20.01 43.04 -1.76
C PHE A 698 -19.12 41.94 -1.18
N PHE A 699 -17.97 42.32 -0.62
CA PHE A 699 -17.09 41.38 0.10
C PHE A 699 -17.81 40.80 1.31
N ALA A 700 -18.47 41.63 2.12
CA ALA A 700 -19.21 41.19 3.29
C ALA A 700 -20.40 40.28 2.92
N ALA A 701 -21.08 40.54 1.80
CA ALA A 701 -22.17 39.68 1.30
C ALA A 701 -21.65 38.30 0.89
N GLY A 702 -20.51 38.26 0.18
CA GLY A 702 -19.82 37.01 -0.12
C GLY A 702 -19.40 36.25 1.13
N TRP A 703 -18.86 36.95 2.14
CA TRP A 703 -18.48 36.36 3.42
C TRP A 703 -19.69 35.79 4.18
N ALA A 704 -20.79 36.55 4.24
CA ALA A 704 -22.04 36.09 4.84
C ALA A 704 -22.60 34.86 4.12
N ALA A 705 -22.55 34.85 2.77
CA ALA A 705 -22.94 33.69 1.96
C ALA A 705 -22.11 32.45 2.29
N ALA A 706 -20.79 32.58 2.50
CA ALA A 706 -19.93 31.47 2.88
C ALA A 706 -20.22 30.89 4.27
N LYS A 707 -20.77 31.69 5.20
CA LYS A 707 -21.13 31.26 6.56
C LYS A 707 -22.62 30.87 6.69
N ALA A 708 -23.41 30.98 5.62
CA ALA A 708 -24.84 30.65 5.62
C ALA A 708 -25.04 29.12 5.51
N THR A 709 -25.35 28.49 6.65
CA THR A 709 -25.55 27.04 6.75
C THR A 709 -27.00 26.62 6.54
N SER A 710 -27.98 27.48 6.82
CA SER A 710 -29.40 27.19 6.64
C SER A 710 -30.01 27.89 5.42
N THR A 711 -31.06 27.29 4.85
CA THR A 711 -31.78 27.87 3.70
C THR A 711 -32.33 29.26 4.02
N TRP A 712 -32.85 29.48 5.23
CA TRP A 712 -33.29 30.79 5.69
C TRP A 712 -32.17 31.84 5.66
N GLN A 713 -30.97 31.51 6.15
CA GLN A 713 -29.83 32.44 6.10
C GLN A 713 -29.47 32.82 4.66
N ARG A 714 -29.54 31.86 3.72
CA ARG A 714 -29.32 32.12 2.29
C ARG A 714 -30.39 33.01 1.67
N VAL A 715 -31.66 32.80 2.03
CA VAL A 715 -32.77 33.68 1.64
C VAL A 715 -32.52 35.09 2.15
N VAL A 716 -32.17 35.25 3.43
CA VAL A 716 -31.85 36.57 4.03
C VAL A 716 -30.72 37.26 3.28
N VAL A 717 -29.59 36.58 3.03
CA VAL A 717 -28.46 37.17 2.29
C VAL A 717 -28.88 37.54 0.86
N THR A 718 -29.73 36.74 0.20
CA THR A 718 -30.24 37.03 -1.15
C THR A 718 -31.16 38.25 -1.16
N VAL A 719 -32.08 38.37 -0.20
CA VAL A 719 -32.96 39.53 -0.07
C VAL A 719 -32.16 40.80 0.20
N VAL A 720 -31.19 40.73 1.11
CA VAL A 720 -30.27 41.83 1.41
C VAL A 720 -29.47 42.22 0.16
N LEU A 721 -29.07 41.26 -0.66
CA LEU A 721 -28.36 41.52 -1.91
C LEU A 721 -29.24 42.18 -2.98
N ILE A 722 -30.53 41.84 -3.08
CA ILE A 722 -31.49 42.49 -3.99
C ILE A 722 -31.74 43.93 -3.56
N VAL A 723 -32.06 44.14 -2.27
CA VAL A 723 -32.29 45.48 -1.70
C VAL A 723 -31.03 46.32 -1.84
N GLY A 724 -29.88 45.74 -1.49
CA GLY A 724 -28.56 46.26 -1.75
C GLY A 724 -28.45 46.67 -3.20
N LEU A 725 -28.41 45.77 -4.18
CA LEU A 725 -28.13 46.15 -5.57
C LEU A 725 -29.04 47.22 -6.18
N HIS A 726 -30.29 47.34 -5.75
CA HIS A 726 -31.24 48.32 -6.26
C HIS A 726 -30.66 49.75 -6.27
N GLY A 727 -30.57 50.35 -7.45
CA GLY A 727 -30.11 51.72 -7.66
C GLY A 727 -28.63 51.96 -7.38
N TYR A 728 -27.81 50.91 -7.21
CA TYR A 728 -26.38 51.07 -6.94
C TYR A 728 -25.60 51.54 -8.17
N PHE A 729 -25.94 50.98 -9.34
CA PHE A 729 -25.21 51.25 -10.56
C PHE A 729 -25.98 52.16 -11.52
N ASN A 730 -27.24 52.46 -11.23
CA ASN A 730 -28.16 53.15 -12.14
C ASN A 730 -28.17 52.51 -13.54
N ASN A 731 -27.94 51.20 -13.59
CA ASN A 731 -27.83 50.42 -14.82
C ASN A 731 -28.35 49.00 -14.57
N THR A 732 -29.51 48.71 -15.13
CA THR A 732 -30.24 47.46 -14.94
C THR A 732 -29.46 46.24 -15.40
N SER A 733 -28.69 46.33 -16.50
CA SER A 733 -27.93 45.18 -17.01
C SER A 733 -26.76 44.83 -16.08
N ARG A 734 -26.07 45.85 -15.55
CA ARG A 734 -25.00 45.68 -14.56
C ARG A 734 -25.52 45.17 -13.22
N GLU A 735 -26.66 45.68 -12.74
CA GLU A 735 -27.30 45.21 -11.51
C GLU A 735 -27.72 43.74 -11.64
N THR A 736 -28.36 43.38 -12.75
CA THR A 736 -28.79 42.01 -13.03
C THR A 736 -27.60 41.06 -13.14
N LEU A 737 -26.51 41.46 -13.80
CA LEU A 737 -25.29 40.65 -13.93
C LEU A 737 -24.66 40.36 -12.56
N VAL A 738 -24.51 41.37 -11.71
CA VAL A 738 -23.91 41.21 -10.37
C VAL A 738 -24.85 40.42 -9.44
N LEU A 739 -26.16 40.65 -9.51
CA LEU A 739 -27.18 39.88 -8.80
C LEU A 739 -27.10 38.40 -9.18
N ALA A 740 -27.11 38.10 -10.48
CA ALA A 740 -27.04 36.74 -10.99
C ALA A 740 -25.76 36.03 -10.55
N GLY A 741 -24.60 36.71 -10.64
CA GLY A 741 -23.32 36.14 -10.22
C GLY A 741 -23.28 35.82 -8.72
N LEU A 742 -23.74 36.72 -7.86
CA LEU A 742 -23.72 36.52 -6.41
C LEU A 742 -24.84 35.58 -5.94
N ALA A 743 -26.00 35.56 -6.59
CA ALA A 743 -27.06 34.58 -6.34
C ALA A 743 -26.60 33.17 -6.72
N LEU A 744 -25.89 33.01 -7.86
CA LEU A 744 -25.26 31.75 -8.25
C LEU A 744 -24.32 31.27 -7.14
N LEU A 745 -23.49 32.16 -6.59
CA LEU A 745 -22.57 31.86 -5.50
C LEU A 745 -23.27 31.41 -4.20
N ILE A 746 -24.45 31.95 -3.89
CA ILE A 746 -25.23 31.62 -2.69
C ILE A 746 -25.94 30.27 -2.83
N TRP A 747 -26.57 30.03 -3.98
CA TRP A 747 -27.50 28.92 -4.17
C TRP A 747 -26.88 27.70 -4.83
N LEU A 748 -25.87 27.90 -5.67
CA LEU A 748 -25.25 26.86 -6.45
C LEU A 748 -23.78 26.70 -6.04
N PRO A 749 -23.40 25.64 -5.30
CA PRO A 749 -22.01 25.45 -4.87
C PRO A 749 -21.08 25.04 -6.03
N ALA A 750 -21.59 24.34 -7.03
CA ALA A 750 -20.84 23.90 -8.21
C ALA A 750 -21.73 23.82 -9.45
N VAL A 751 -21.16 24.13 -10.61
CA VAL A 751 -21.79 24.09 -11.93
C VAL A 751 -21.30 22.84 -12.68
N ARG A 752 -22.17 22.15 -13.44
CA ARG A 752 -21.77 21.06 -14.33
C ARG A 752 -21.48 21.61 -15.73
N CYS A 753 -20.33 21.31 -16.29
CA CYS A 753 -19.97 21.71 -17.66
C CYS A 753 -19.11 20.64 -18.36
N PRO A 754 -18.93 20.71 -19.69
CA PRO A 754 -18.03 19.80 -20.40
C PRO A 754 -16.61 19.87 -19.85
N ALA A 755 -15.92 18.72 -19.77
CA ALA A 755 -14.55 18.61 -19.25
C ALA A 755 -13.53 19.63 -19.82
N PRO A 756 -13.52 19.97 -21.13
CA PRO A 756 -12.62 21.01 -21.65
C PRO A 756 -12.97 22.41 -21.13
N VAL A 757 -14.26 22.72 -20.95
CA VAL A 757 -14.72 24.01 -20.39
C VAL A 757 -14.29 24.12 -18.93
N ALA A 758 -14.44 23.04 -18.15
CA ALA A 758 -13.97 23.00 -16.77
C ALA A 758 -12.47 23.28 -16.64
N SER A 759 -11.67 22.67 -17.52
CA SER A 759 -10.23 22.91 -17.59
C SER A 759 -9.90 24.36 -17.96
N GLY A 760 -10.63 24.94 -18.92
CA GLY A 760 -10.48 26.34 -19.31
C GLY A 760 -10.83 27.33 -18.19
N CYS A 761 -11.92 27.09 -17.46
CA CYS A 761 -12.29 27.88 -16.29
C CYS A 761 -11.21 27.84 -15.21
N GLY A 762 -10.64 26.66 -14.94
CA GLY A 762 -9.53 26.49 -14.02
C GLY A 762 -8.31 27.34 -14.38
N LEU A 763 -7.89 27.27 -15.65
CA LEU A 763 -6.73 28.00 -16.18
C LEU A 763 -6.91 29.53 -16.07
N LEU A 764 -8.07 30.04 -16.50
CA LEU A 764 -8.37 31.48 -16.46
C LEU A 764 -8.54 32.00 -15.03
N ALA A 765 -9.12 31.20 -14.14
CA ALA A 765 -9.29 31.57 -12.74
C ALA A 765 -7.96 31.58 -11.96
N GLU A 766 -6.99 30.73 -12.32
CA GLU A 766 -5.63 30.75 -11.76
C GLU A 766 -4.86 31.97 -12.26
N ALA A 767 -5.02 32.32 -13.54
CA ALA A 767 -4.35 33.46 -14.16
C ALA A 767 -4.95 34.84 -13.82
N SER A 768 -6.11 34.89 -13.14
CA SER A 768 -6.92 36.10 -13.05
C SER A 768 -6.20 37.31 -12.45
N LEU A 769 -5.30 37.11 -11.47
CA LEU A 769 -4.53 38.21 -10.87
C LEU A 769 -3.55 38.80 -11.87
N TYR A 770 -2.76 37.95 -12.53
CA TYR A 770 -1.75 38.40 -13.49
C TYR A 770 -2.40 39.00 -14.74
N THR A 771 -3.48 38.40 -15.22
CA THR A 771 -4.30 38.98 -16.29
C THR A 771 -4.82 40.37 -15.91
N TYR A 772 -5.33 40.55 -14.68
CA TYR A 772 -5.82 41.86 -14.21
C TYR A 772 -4.71 42.90 -14.10
N LEU A 773 -3.49 42.48 -13.75
CA LEU A 773 -2.36 43.40 -13.64
C LEU A 773 -1.85 43.86 -15.01
N THR A 774 -1.83 42.96 -16.00
CA THR A 774 -1.16 43.21 -17.29
C THR A 774 -2.10 43.61 -18.42
N HIS A 775 -3.43 43.41 -18.32
CA HIS A 775 -4.31 43.58 -19.49
C HIS A 775 -4.25 44.99 -20.07
N TYR A 776 -4.16 46.02 -19.23
CA TYR A 776 -4.05 47.42 -19.67
C TYR A 776 -2.80 47.72 -20.51
N GLN A 777 -1.74 46.93 -20.39
CA GLN A 777 -0.53 47.09 -21.19
C GLN A 777 -0.56 46.21 -22.45
N VAL A 778 -1.39 45.17 -22.47
CA VAL A 778 -1.38 44.16 -23.54
C VAL A 778 -2.42 44.44 -24.62
N TYR A 779 -3.69 44.67 -24.26
CA TYR A 779 -4.73 44.84 -25.28
C TYR A 779 -4.52 46.07 -26.18
N PRO A 780 -3.94 47.21 -25.72
CA PRO A 780 -3.72 48.37 -26.60
C PRO A 780 -2.73 48.10 -27.74
N LEU A 781 -1.84 47.10 -27.60
CA LEU A 781 -0.85 46.73 -28.62
C LEU A 781 -1.49 46.21 -29.92
N PHE A 782 -2.78 45.87 -29.87
CA PHE A 782 -3.52 45.30 -31.00
C PHE A 782 -4.40 46.34 -31.72
N GLY A 783 -4.33 47.61 -31.35
CA GLY A 783 -5.09 48.70 -31.99
C GLY A 783 -6.59 48.39 -32.06
N ASP A 784 -7.17 48.45 -33.27
CA ASP A 784 -8.59 48.19 -33.50
C ASP A 784 -8.99 46.71 -33.45
N HIS A 785 -8.01 45.79 -33.38
CA HIS A 785 -8.26 44.34 -33.32
C HIS A 785 -8.59 43.90 -31.88
N ARG A 786 -9.81 44.26 -31.44
CA ARG A 786 -10.31 44.04 -30.07
C ARG A 786 -10.31 42.56 -29.64
N VAL A 787 -10.72 41.64 -30.51
CA VAL A 787 -10.75 40.19 -30.20
C VAL A 787 -9.32 39.63 -29.98
N PRO A 788 -8.37 39.83 -30.91
CA PRO A 788 -6.96 39.49 -30.67
C PRO A 788 -6.37 40.15 -29.42
N GLY A 789 -6.68 41.43 -29.15
CA GLY A 789 -6.21 42.13 -27.96
C GLY A 789 -6.68 41.50 -26.64
N VAL A 790 -7.96 41.11 -26.55
CA VAL A 790 -8.50 40.39 -25.40
C VAL A 790 -7.83 39.03 -25.24
N LEU A 791 -7.73 38.24 -26.33
CA LEU A 791 -7.10 36.93 -26.28
C LEU A 791 -5.62 37.02 -25.86
N ALA A 792 -4.88 38.00 -26.39
CA ALA A 792 -3.49 38.24 -26.02
C ALA A 792 -3.34 38.59 -24.54
N ALA A 793 -4.20 39.45 -24.00
CA ALA A 793 -4.18 39.78 -22.57
C ALA A 793 -4.43 38.55 -21.67
N LEU A 794 -5.37 37.68 -22.06
CA LEU A 794 -5.61 36.41 -21.35
C LEU A 794 -4.39 35.47 -21.46
N ILE A 795 -3.82 35.31 -22.65
CA ILE A 795 -2.66 34.44 -22.90
C ILE A 795 -1.43 34.91 -22.12
N VAL A 796 -1.14 36.21 -22.12
CA VAL A 796 -0.01 36.79 -21.37
C VAL A 796 -0.19 36.55 -19.86
N GLY A 797 -1.40 36.72 -19.33
CA GLY A 797 -1.67 36.41 -17.93
C GLY A 797 -1.45 34.93 -17.59
N VAL A 798 -1.88 34.01 -18.46
CA VAL A 798 -1.64 32.57 -18.30
C VAL A 798 -0.15 32.23 -18.37
N ALA A 799 0.58 32.78 -19.35
CA ALA A 799 2.01 32.55 -19.53
C ALA A 799 2.82 33.05 -18.33
N LEU A 800 2.50 34.25 -17.83
CA LEU A 800 3.16 34.83 -16.66
C LEU A 800 2.90 34.00 -15.39
N THR A 801 1.66 33.52 -15.22
CA THR A 801 1.30 32.62 -14.12
C THR A 801 2.10 31.32 -14.17
N TYR A 802 2.22 30.72 -15.35
CA TYR A 802 3.02 29.52 -15.56
C TYR A 802 4.50 29.75 -15.24
N LEU A 803 5.09 30.83 -15.76
CA LEU A 803 6.50 31.18 -15.54
C LEU A 803 6.82 31.39 -14.05
N ILE A 804 5.95 32.10 -13.34
CA ILE A 804 6.10 32.34 -11.90
C ILE A 804 5.97 31.04 -11.10
N ASN A 805 5.07 30.14 -11.49
CA ASN A 805 4.94 28.84 -10.85
C ASN A 805 6.18 27.95 -11.08
N VAL A 806 6.76 27.96 -12.29
CA VAL A 806 7.98 27.18 -12.61
C VAL A 806 9.19 27.69 -11.84
N THR A 807 9.41 29.01 -11.84
CA THR A 807 10.54 29.63 -11.12
C THR A 807 10.47 29.34 -9.61
N ARG A 808 9.28 29.46 -9.00
CA ARG A 808 9.07 29.13 -7.58
C ARG A 808 9.38 27.67 -7.25
N ARG A 809 9.03 26.73 -8.13
CA ARG A 809 9.37 25.29 -7.97
C ARG A 809 10.87 25.05 -7.96
N GLN A 810 11.60 25.72 -8.86
CA GLN A 810 13.05 25.59 -8.94
C GLN A 810 13.73 26.14 -7.68
N PHE A 811 13.26 27.26 -7.15
CA PHE A 811 13.76 27.82 -5.88
C PHE A 811 13.46 26.94 -4.66
N ALA A 812 12.29 26.31 -4.59
CA ALA A 812 11.95 25.37 -3.52
C ALA A 812 12.85 24.13 -3.52
N ARG A 813 13.15 23.56 -4.69
CA ARG A 813 14.07 22.41 -4.85
C ARG A 813 15.50 22.75 -4.41
N ARG A 814 16.00 23.95 -4.74
CA ARG A 814 17.33 24.43 -4.33
C ARG A 814 17.47 24.61 -2.81
N ARG A 815 16.41 25.06 -2.12
CA ARG A 815 16.42 25.21 -0.65
C ARG A 815 16.44 23.87 0.11
N VAL A 816 15.84 22.82 -0.46
CA VAL A 816 15.88 21.46 0.12
C VAL A 816 17.27 20.83 -0.06
N GLY A 817 17.90 20.98 -1.23
CA GLY A 817 19.27 20.53 -1.47
C GLY A 817 20.31 21.22 -0.57
N SER A 818 20.14 22.52 -0.31
CA SER A 818 21.01 23.30 0.59
C SER A 818 20.91 22.87 2.08
N ARG A 819 19.71 22.45 2.55
CA ARG A 819 19.51 21.95 3.92
C ARG A 819 20.02 20.52 4.14
N ILE A 820 20.07 19.71 3.07
CA ILE A 820 20.65 18.36 3.12
C ILE A 820 22.19 18.45 3.11
N ALA A 821 22.75 19.35 2.30
CA ALA A 821 24.20 19.60 2.26
C ALA A 821 24.77 20.20 3.56
N THR A 822 23.96 20.89 4.38
CA THR A 822 24.37 21.40 5.70
C THR A 822 24.19 20.40 6.85
N LYS A 823 23.47 19.29 6.64
CA LYS A 823 23.35 18.19 7.61
C LYS A 823 24.28 17.01 7.32
N VAL A 824 24.93 16.99 6.16
CA VAL A 824 25.87 15.93 5.76
C VAL A 824 27.19 16.55 5.33
N GLY A 825 28.10 16.73 6.30
CA GLY A 825 29.53 16.94 6.10
C GLY A 825 30.25 17.25 7.43
N PRO A 826 31.46 16.72 7.71
CA PRO A 826 32.37 15.95 6.86
C PRO A 826 32.79 14.59 7.49
N TYR A 827 32.40 13.48 6.86
CA TYR A 827 33.20 12.25 6.86
C TYR A 827 33.31 11.87 5.38
N VAL A 828 34.53 11.58 4.92
CA VAL A 828 34.96 11.38 3.52
C VAL A 828 35.52 12.63 2.84
N SER A 829 36.72 13.03 3.27
CA SER A 829 37.76 13.50 2.33
C SER A 829 39.16 13.27 2.93
N ALA A 830 39.69 12.04 2.81
CA ALA A 830 41.13 11.79 2.83
C ALA A 830 41.39 10.30 2.57
N ARG A 831 41.90 10.00 1.37
CA ARG A 831 42.91 8.97 1.04
C ARG A 831 42.68 8.38 -0.35
N GLN A 832 43.11 9.15 -1.35
CA GLN A 832 43.75 8.62 -2.55
C GLN A 832 45.04 9.42 -2.69
N GLY A 833 46.19 8.74 -2.71
CA GLY A 833 47.48 9.37 -2.94
C GLY A 833 48.67 8.58 -2.39
N ASN A 834 49.29 7.83 -3.29
CA ASN A 834 50.67 7.34 -3.29
C ASN A 834 51.06 6.08 -2.52
N SER A 835 51.33 5.07 -3.34
CA SER A 835 52.29 3.99 -3.18
C SER A 835 53.74 4.49 -3.07
N VAL A 836 54.60 3.58 -2.59
CA VAL A 836 56.04 3.37 -2.90
C VAL A 836 56.97 3.38 -1.66
N ARG A 837 57.55 2.18 -1.44
CA ARG A 837 58.88 1.81 -0.91
C ARG A 837 59.18 1.73 0.60
N GLN A 838 59.43 0.48 0.98
CA GLN A 838 60.64 -0.09 1.61
C GLN A 838 61.10 0.38 3.00
N ALA A 839 61.17 -0.66 3.85
CA ALA A 839 62.35 -1.10 4.59
C ALA A 839 62.57 -0.61 6.03
N VAL A 840 62.53 -1.62 6.92
CA VAL A 840 63.52 -1.94 7.97
C VAL A 840 63.51 -1.09 9.25
N GLY A 841 63.54 -1.80 10.39
CA GLY A 841 64.30 -1.36 11.55
C GLY A 841 63.58 -1.39 12.89
N ASP A 842 63.73 -2.51 13.59
CA ASP A 842 64.12 -2.60 14.99
C ASP A 842 63.24 -1.99 16.10
N GLN A 843 62.65 -2.93 16.86
CA GLN A 843 62.48 -2.87 18.32
C GLN A 843 63.79 -2.40 19.02
N PRO A 844 63.78 -1.82 20.24
CA PRO A 844 63.18 -2.51 21.39
C PRO A 844 62.75 -1.70 22.65
N LEU A 845 62.00 -2.42 23.49
CA LEU A 845 62.13 -2.55 24.96
C LEU A 845 61.76 -1.41 25.94
N LEU A 846 60.90 -1.83 26.89
CA LEU A 846 60.96 -1.68 28.36
C LEU A 846 60.06 -0.65 29.09
N HIS A 847 59.23 -1.25 29.97
CA HIS A 847 59.01 -0.94 31.41
C HIS A 847 58.36 0.41 31.79
N GLN A 848 57.57 0.53 32.86
CA GLN A 848 56.97 -0.37 33.85
C GLN A 848 55.99 0.46 34.69
N GLY A 849 54.87 -0.14 35.11
CA GLY A 849 54.26 0.09 36.42
C GLY A 849 53.35 1.33 36.55
N GLY A 850 52.31 1.31 37.38
CA GLY A 850 51.81 0.31 38.32
C GLY A 850 50.71 0.97 39.18
N GLY A 851 49.90 0.16 39.86
CA GLY A 851 48.97 0.58 40.91
C GLY A 851 47.50 0.23 40.59
N HIS A 852 46.96 -0.91 41.06
CA HIS A 852 46.31 -1.12 42.38
C HIS A 852 45.09 -0.20 42.60
N ARG A 853 43.91 -0.63 43.08
CA ARG A 853 43.48 -1.84 43.81
C ARG A 853 41.93 -1.81 43.98
N THR A 854 41.28 -2.99 43.89
CA THR A 854 40.21 -3.57 44.76
C THR A 854 38.86 -2.84 44.95
N VAL A 855 37.69 -3.43 45.26
CA VAL A 855 37.10 -4.79 45.46
C VAL A 855 35.60 -4.55 45.75
N GLY A 856 34.73 -5.55 45.52
CA GLY A 856 33.43 -5.73 46.22
C GLY A 856 32.26 -5.92 45.25
N ALA A 857 31.74 -7.11 44.97
CA ALA A 857 31.03 -8.11 45.79
C ALA A 857 29.52 -7.83 46.00
N GLN A 858 28.73 -8.80 45.53
CA GLN A 858 27.43 -9.32 46.02
C GLN A 858 26.08 -8.60 45.74
N GLN A 859 25.20 -9.44 45.14
CA GLN A 859 23.77 -9.72 45.43
C GLN A 859 22.71 -8.63 45.21
N ALA A 860 21.84 -8.86 44.22
CA ALA A 860 20.46 -9.35 44.39
C ALA A 860 19.88 -9.79 43.03
#